data_AF-A0A1F9IIQ8-F1
#
_entry.id   AF-A0A1F9IIQ8-F1
#
_cell.length_a   1.000
_cell.length_b   1.000
_cell.length_c   1.000
_cell.angle_alpha   90.00
_cell.angle_beta   90.00
_cell.angle_gamma   90.00
#
_symmetry.space_group_name_H-M   'P 1'
#
loop_
_entity.id
_entity.type
_entity.pdbx_description
1 polymer ?
#
loop_
_entity_poly.entity_id
_entity_poly.type
_entity_poly.pdbx_seq_one_letter_code
_entity_poly.pdbx_strand_id
1 'polypeptide(L)'
;MNSFNPIWEAIDRALPQIRKPSRYLGNEKNSVKKDWAHIDLKIALCYPDAYEIGMSNIGIQILYHLLNRHPHMLAERVFAPWLDFEQFLRQEKLPLVSLESKVPLRQFDVLGISLPYELTYTNILTLLDLAGLSFYAKDRGEKDPLVIGGGNNAFNPEPVADFFDALLIGDGEEACLEMMEVIRHHRHRETKQKLLGRLASIRGVYIPSFFKFYYKNGGTISHVEPLLEGYKGVQKRSVSDLDTSYYPKKPIIPHTKIIHDRVGVEVQRGCVRGCRFCQAGYIYRPERQRSPDTVKEIVRHQIRNTGQDAVSLVSLSIGDYDCISQLMKDLMDEHLSRHVGISIPSTRVEQLTPAMMEEIKRVRKTGFTIAPEAATERMRRVINKGNSEGDLLTTVNEVFKNGWRLLKFYFLVGLPTETDEDVSAIAALGLKSLRTGEVHSRNIEINLGISLFVPKPFTPFQWEPQISIEEMYRRLNLIKRSLKARKLRLKPHIPEMSYLEGVFSRGDRRLAPAIISAWKKGCRFDEWEECAAFEKWKEAFIECGIDTSFYVERPREKDEILPWDHLFVEMKKEWLWKEREAAFKESFTHDCSVESCTTCGVCDYKDVRNRAYEHPLYDEEGRLFKKKTTTEIRHQDPSCPSPAIAVDFPQASPASSLDPPGQSFLCQFSKKGPARLFGFLEFVEHVRRAVARAEIPVRFSEGFHPHPRIKFGDALKVGQEIEEALFIIEIEGPMEPTILIEHLNGQFPEGIRLHSVRPIDSFLSLQKLMSRSMAAHDISI
;
A
#
# COMPACT_ATOMS: atom_id res chain seq x y z
N MET A 1 15.98 -16.13 -26.71
CA MET A 1 14.67 -16.83 -26.80
C MET A 1 14.90 -18.23 -26.27
N ASN A 2 14.68 -18.43 -24.97
CA ASN A 2 14.88 -19.73 -24.33
C ASN A 2 13.75 -20.68 -24.76
N SER A 3 14.17 -21.82 -25.30
CA SER A 3 13.58 -23.16 -25.21
C SER A 3 12.24 -23.28 -24.48
N PHE A 4 11.25 -23.86 -25.17
CA PHE A 4 10.08 -24.58 -24.64
C PHE A 4 10.06 -24.73 -23.11
N ASN A 5 9.31 -23.87 -22.41
CA ASN A 5 8.98 -24.08 -21.01
C ASN A 5 7.58 -24.74 -20.95
N PRO A 6 7.49 -26.08 -20.86
CA PRO A 6 6.22 -26.79 -20.93
C PRO A 6 5.26 -26.41 -19.79
N ILE A 7 5.79 -25.93 -18.65
CA ILE A 7 4.98 -25.43 -17.53
C ILE A 7 4.22 -24.18 -17.98
N TRP A 8 4.91 -23.23 -18.61
CA TRP A 8 4.26 -22.01 -19.08
C TRP A 8 3.26 -22.27 -20.21
N GLU A 9 3.55 -23.20 -21.13
CA GLU A 9 2.58 -23.57 -22.18
C GLU A 9 1.28 -24.16 -21.62
N ALA A 10 1.38 -24.96 -20.56
CA ALA A 10 0.19 -25.47 -19.86
C ALA A 10 -0.59 -24.31 -19.19
N ILE A 11 0.11 -23.42 -18.48
CA ILE A 11 -0.50 -22.25 -17.83
C ILE A 11 -1.17 -21.32 -18.86
N ASP A 12 -0.45 -20.94 -19.91
CA ASP A 12 -0.89 -19.99 -20.93
C ASP A 12 -2.15 -20.46 -21.69
N ARG A 13 -2.30 -21.78 -21.89
CA ARG A 13 -3.52 -22.38 -22.46
C ARG A 13 -4.73 -22.30 -21.51
N ALA A 14 -4.50 -22.33 -20.20
CA ALA A 14 -5.57 -22.26 -19.21
C ALA A 14 -6.00 -20.83 -18.89
N LEU A 15 -5.11 -19.84 -19.02
CA LEU A 15 -5.36 -18.44 -18.67
C LEU A 15 -6.68 -17.86 -19.22
N PRO A 16 -7.15 -18.13 -20.46
CA PRO A 16 -8.45 -17.65 -20.92
C PRO A 16 -9.65 -18.03 -20.03
N GLN A 17 -9.54 -19.11 -19.26
CA GLN A 17 -10.58 -19.62 -18.36
C GLN A 17 -10.42 -19.12 -16.92
N ILE A 18 -9.31 -18.46 -16.60
CA ILE A 18 -8.98 -17.94 -15.28
C ILE A 18 -9.49 -16.51 -15.13
N ARG A 19 -9.99 -16.16 -13.94
CA ARG A 19 -10.45 -14.80 -13.62
C ARG A 19 -9.30 -13.81 -13.59
N LYS A 20 -9.44 -12.74 -14.38
CA LYS A 20 -8.42 -11.68 -14.57
C LYS A 20 -7.04 -12.28 -14.93
N PRO A 21 -6.91 -12.89 -16.11
CA PRO A 21 -5.69 -13.60 -16.48
C PRO A 21 -4.48 -12.69 -16.71
N SER A 22 -4.73 -11.42 -17.01
CA SER A 22 -3.72 -10.36 -17.15
C SER A 22 -2.76 -10.26 -15.96
N ARG A 23 -3.19 -10.66 -14.76
CA ARG A 23 -2.37 -10.64 -13.54
C ARG A 23 -1.22 -11.66 -13.53
N TYR A 24 -1.26 -12.66 -14.41
CA TYR A 24 -0.27 -13.74 -14.46
C TYR A 24 0.70 -13.61 -15.64
N LEU A 25 0.62 -12.54 -16.43
CA LEU A 25 1.38 -12.37 -17.67
C LEU A 25 2.86 -12.06 -17.45
N GLY A 26 3.22 -11.17 -16.54
CA GLY A 26 4.61 -10.90 -16.16
C GLY A 26 5.48 -10.21 -17.21
N ASN A 27 4.90 -9.76 -18.33
CA ASN A 27 5.57 -8.98 -19.37
C ASN A 27 5.18 -7.50 -19.32
N GLU A 28 4.86 -7.00 -18.13
CA GLU A 28 4.51 -5.60 -17.92
C GLU A 28 5.64 -4.67 -18.33
N LYS A 29 5.27 -3.48 -18.81
CA LYS A 29 6.25 -2.42 -19.12
C LYS A 29 7.00 -2.01 -17.85
N ASN A 30 8.30 -1.75 -18.00
CA ASN A 30 9.27 -1.47 -16.94
C ASN A 30 9.64 -2.66 -16.04
N SER A 31 9.15 -3.87 -16.33
CA SER A 31 9.69 -5.09 -15.71
C SER A 31 11.15 -5.31 -16.14
N VAL A 32 11.99 -5.72 -15.21
CA VAL A 32 13.40 -6.02 -15.45
C VAL A 32 13.53 -7.50 -15.79
N LYS A 33 14.15 -7.80 -16.93
CA LYS A 33 14.53 -9.17 -17.32
C LYS A 33 16.05 -9.22 -17.45
N LYS A 34 16.67 -10.15 -16.72
CA LYS A 34 18.11 -10.42 -16.81
C LYS A 34 18.34 -11.85 -17.29
N ASP A 35 19.52 -12.10 -17.84
CA ASP A 35 19.91 -13.45 -18.22
C ASP A 35 20.25 -14.28 -16.98
N TRP A 36 19.38 -15.22 -16.64
CA TRP A 36 19.51 -16.13 -15.48
C TRP A 36 20.84 -16.86 -15.42
N ALA A 37 21.46 -17.17 -16.57
CA ALA A 37 22.72 -17.91 -16.63
C ALA A 37 23.90 -17.09 -16.08
N HIS A 38 23.82 -15.76 -16.12
CA HIS A 38 24.87 -14.83 -15.72
C HIS A 38 24.60 -14.16 -14.36
N ILE A 39 23.59 -14.63 -13.62
CA ILE A 39 23.19 -14.08 -12.32
C ILE A 39 23.60 -15.01 -11.18
N ASP A 40 24.29 -14.42 -10.19
CA ASP A 40 24.79 -15.11 -9.00
C ASP A 40 23.71 -15.45 -7.99
N LEU A 41 22.79 -14.51 -7.73
CA LEU A 41 21.76 -14.64 -6.70
C LEU A 41 20.39 -14.31 -7.29
N LYS A 42 19.47 -15.27 -7.15
CA LYS A 42 18.11 -15.23 -7.70
C LYS A 42 17.12 -15.16 -6.55
N ILE A 43 16.32 -14.09 -6.53
CA ILE A 43 15.40 -13.77 -5.45
C ILE A 43 13.97 -13.73 -6.00
N ALA A 44 13.06 -14.47 -5.38
CA ALA A 44 11.63 -14.30 -5.61
C ALA A 44 11.06 -13.40 -4.52
N LEU A 45 10.55 -12.22 -4.91
CA LEU A 45 9.82 -11.33 -4.03
C LEU A 45 8.34 -11.72 -4.06
N CYS A 46 7.93 -12.42 -3.01
CA CYS A 46 6.60 -12.96 -2.84
C CYS A 46 5.72 -12.00 -2.03
N TYR A 47 4.52 -11.75 -2.51
CA TYR A 47 3.46 -11.09 -1.73
C TYR A 47 2.35 -12.11 -1.45
N PRO A 48 1.98 -12.37 -0.17
CA PRO A 48 1.03 -13.42 0.19
C PRO A 48 -0.43 -12.98 0.01
N ASP A 49 -0.73 -12.34 -1.12
CA ASP A 49 -2.07 -11.94 -1.52
C ASP A 49 -2.14 -11.77 -3.04
N ALA A 50 -3.32 -11.46 -3.56
CA ALA A 50 -3.57 -11.25 -4.97
C ALA A 50 -2.71 -10.12 -5.53
N TYR A 51 -2.39 -10.24 -6.82
CA TYR A 51 -1.56 -9.30 -7.57
C TYR A 51 -1.99 -7.83 -7.38
N GLU A 52 -3.29 -7.55 -7.39
CA GLU A 52 -3.82 -6.19 -7.28
C GLU A 52 -3.49 -5.51 -5.95
N ILE A 53 -3.43 -6.29 -4.87
CA ILE A 53 -3.05 -5.82 -3.54
C ILE A 53 -1.54 -5.65 -3.48
N GLY A 54 -0.79 -6.68 -3.86
CA GLY A 54 0.67 -6.67 -3.77
C GLY A 54 1.33 -5.61 -4.66
N MET A 55 0.82 -5.36 -5.87
CA MET A 55 1.32 -4.28 -6.72
C MET A 55 0.98 -2.87 -6.22
N SER A 56 0.01 -2.74 -5.30
CA SER A 56 -0.29 -1.47 -4.64
C SER A 56 0.66 -1.19 -3.47
N ASN A 57 1.53 -2.13 -3.11
CA ASN A 57 2.51 -1.97 -2.04
C ASN A 57 3.78 -1.29 -2.58
N ILE A 58 4.11 -0.09 -2.07
CA ILE A 58 5.30 0.66 -2.50
C ILE A 58 6.60 -0.05 -2.08
N GLY A 59 6.61 -0.72 -0.93
CA GLY A 59 7.78 -1.42 -0.40
C GLY A 59 8.28 -2.52 -1.33
N ILE A 60 7.40 -3.38 -1.86
CA ILE A 60 7.82 -4.41 -2.82
C ILE A 60 8.33 -3.81 -4.14
N GLN A 61 7.79 -2.67 -4.58
CA GLN A 61 8.29 -1.96 -5.77
C GLN A 61 9.70 -1.40 -5.53
N ILE A 62 9.93 -0.78 -4.37
CA ILE A 62 11.26 -0.27 -3.98
C ILE A 62 12.27 -1.42 -3.98
N LEU A 63 11.99 -2.52 -3.27
CA LEU A 63 12.88 -3.67 -3.16
C LEU A 63 13.14 -4.34 -4.52
N TYR A 64 12.10 -4.51 -5.34
CA TYR A 64 12.22 -5.08 -6.69
C TYR A 64 13.20 -4.29 -7.55
N HIS A 65 13.02 -2.97 -7.65
CA HIS A 65 13.91 -2.16 -8.48
C HIS A 65 15.29 -2.00 -7.87
N LEU A 66 15.40 -1.91 -6.55
CA LEU A 66 16.66 -1.78 -5.84
C LEU A 66 17.55 -3.01 -6.07
N LEU A 67 17.03 -4.22 -5.84
CA LEU A 67 17.75 -5.47 -6.05
C LEU A 67 18.12 -5.66 -7.52
N ASN A 68 17.21 -5.32 -8.44
CA ASN A 68 17.47 -5.41 -9.86
C ASN A 68 18.46 -4.35 -10.40
N ARG A 69 18.83 -3.31 -9.63
CA ARG A 69 19.95 -2.44 -10.00
C ARG A 69 21.31 -3.09 -9.76
N HIS A 70 21.38 -4.09 -8.88
CA HIS A 70 22.63 -4.78 -8.62
C HIS A 70 22.98 -5.71 -9.79
N PRO A 71 24.19 -5.64 -10.37
CA PRO A 71 24.53 -6.37 -11.60
C PRO A 71 24.48 -7.89 -11.45
N HIS A 72 24.73 -8.41 -10.25
CA HIS A 72 24.81 -9.85 -9.97
C HIS A 72 23.59 -10.43 -9.25
N MET A 73 22.52 -9.65 -9.07
CA MET A 73 21.28 -10.11 -8.44
C MET A 73 20.11 -10.00 -9.41
N LEU A 74 19.16 -10.92 -9.32
CA LEU A 74 17.88 -10.86 -10.02
C LEU A 74 16.78 -10.95 -8.99
N ALA A 75 15.81 -10.04 -9.05
CA ALA A 75 14.58 -10.12 -8.28
C ALA A 75 13.38 -10.26 -9.21
N GLU A 76 12.56 -11.29 -9.00
CA GLU A 76 11.33 -11.52 -9.75
C GLU A 76 10.12 -11.55 -8.82
N ARG A 77 8.95 -11.15 -9.32
CA ARG A 77 7.74 -11.02 -8.52
C ARG A 77 6.94 -12.32 -8.49
N VAL A 78 6.35 -12.60 -7.33
CA VAL A 78 5.40 -13.69 -7.13
C VAL A 78 4.26 -13.20 -6.27
N PHE A 79 3.04 -13.60 -6.60
CA PHE A 79 1.83 -13.30 -5.83
C PHE A 79 1.11 -14.61 -5.50
N ALA A 80 0.36 -14.63 -4.41
CA ALA A 80 -0.50 -15.78 -4.11
C ALA A 80 -1.52 -15.93 -5.25
N PRO A 81 -1.63 -17.12 -5.87
CA PRO A 81 -2.59 -17.34 -6.95
C PRO A 81 -4.01 -17.24 -6.40
N TRP A 82 -4.91 -16.63 -7.17
CA TRP A 82 -6.33 -16.63 -6.81
C TRP A 82 -6.88 -18.06 -6.84
N LEU A 83 -8.02 -18.31 -6.17
CA LEU A 83 -8.54 -19.65 -5.90
C LEU A 83 -8.69 -20.55 -7.14
N ASP A 84 -9.16 -20.00 -8.26
CA ASP A 84 -9.33 -20.72 -9.52
C ASP A 84 -7.99 -21.12 -10.17
N PHE A 85 -6.99 -20.24 -10.08
CA PHE A 85 -5.64 -20.54 -10.56
C PHE A 85 -4.89 -21.49 -9.63
N GLU A 86 -5.03 -21.35 -8.30
CA GLU A 86 -4.51 -22.33 -7.33
C GLU A 86 -5.08 -23.73 -7.64
N GLN A 87 -6.40 -23.82 -7.83
CA GLN A 87 -7.07 -25.08 -8.16
C GLN A 87 -6.52 -25.71 -9.44
N PHE A 88 -6.36 -24.92 -10.51
CA PHE A 88 -5.77 -25.37 -11.76
C PHE A 88 -4.35 -25.92 -11.57
N LEU A 89 -3.47 -25.16 -10.91
CA LEU A 89 -2.09 -25.60 -10.66
C LEU A 89 -2.04 -26.92 -9.90
N ARG A 90 -2.92 -27.10 -8.91
CA ARG A 90 -3.02 -28.35 -8.13
C ARG A 90 -3.52 -29.53 -8.95
N GLN A 91 -4.54 -29.33 -9.78
CA GLN A 91 -5.10 -30.38 -10.64
C GLN A 91 -4.08 -30.88 -11.67
N GLU A 92 -3.36 -29.95 -12.29
CA GLU A 92 -2.32 -30.25 -13.29
C GLU A 92 -0.96 -30.60 -12.65
N LYS A 93 -0.85 -30.55 -11.32
CA LYS A 93 0.39 -30.78 -10.55
C LYS A 93 1.54 -29.87 -11.02
N LEU A 94 1.23 -28.63 -11.34
CA LEU A 94 2.19 -27.61 -11.76
C LEU A 94 2.67 -26.78 -10.58
N PRO A 95 3.96 -26.42 -10.52
CA PRO A 95 4.47 -25.53 -9.49
C PRO A 95 4.01 -24.09 -9.73
N LEU A 96 4.00 -23.27 -8.68
CA LEU A 96 3.92 -21.82 -8.86
C LEU A 96 5.23 -21.31 -9.47
N VAL A 97 5.10 -20.34 -10.38
CA VAL A 97 6.22 -19.74 -11.11
C VAL A 97 6.29 -18.23 -10.91
N SER A 98 7.47 -17.65 -11.09
CA SER A 98 7.67 -16.20 -11.12
C SER A 98 6.96 -15.53 -12.29
N LEU A 99 6.68 -14.23 -12.16
CA LEU A 99 6.04 -13.47 -13.22
C LEU A 99 6.97 -13.26 -14.43
N GLU A 100 8.18 -12.75 -14.22
CA GLU A 100 9.04 -12.27 -15.30
C GLU A 100 9.56 -13.39 -16.21
N SER A 101 10.10 -14.46 -15.61
CA SER A 101 10.76 -15.55 -16.35
C SER A 101 10.01 -16.87 -16.31
N LYS A 102 8.88 -16.96 -15.60
CA LYS A 102 8.07 -18.20 -15.48
C LYS A 102 8.86 -19.38 -14.92
N VAL A 103 9.75 -19.09 -13.97
CA VAL A 103 10.60 -20.11 -13.34
C VAL A 103 9.95 -20.58 -12.03
N PRO A 104 9.91 -21.89 -11.74
CA PRO A 104 9.41 -22.42 -10.48
C PRO A 104 10.11 -21.84 -9.25
N LEU A 105 9.35 -21.54 -8.20
CA LEU A 105 9.87 -20.91 -6.97
C LEU A 105 11.03 -21.69 -6.32
N ARG A 106 11.02 -23.02 -6.42
CA ARG A 106 12.08 -23.87 -5.86
C ARG A 106 13.47 -23.65 -6.48
N GLN A 107 13.55 -23.03 -7.67
CA GLN A 107 14.80 -22.77 -8.37
C GLN A 107 15.47 -21.44 -7.97
N PHE A 108 14.83 -20.65 -7.13
CA PHE A 108 15.42 -19.43 -6.57
C PHE A 108 16.33 -19.77 -5.38
N ASP A 109 17.23 -18.86 -5.04
CA ASP A 109 18.10 -18.98 -3.86
C ASP A 109 17.40 -18.45 -2.60
N VAL A 110 16.51 -17.46 -2.78
CA VAL A 110 15.78 -16.78 -1.71
C VAL A 110 14.32 -16.57 -2.10
N LEU A 111 13.39 -16.90 -1.20
CA LEU A 111 12.00 -16.45 -1.22
C LEU A 111 11.82 -15.35 -0.19
N GLY A 112 11.76 -14.08 -0.63
CA GLY A 112 11.44 -12.94 0.22
C GLY A 112 9.93 -12.74 0.31
N ILE A 113 9.30 -13.13 1.41
CA ILE A 113 7.84 -13.06 1.60
C ILE A 113 7.49 -11.84 2.45
N SER A 114 6.66 -10.95 1.90
CA SER A 114 6.12 -9.81 2.65
C SER A 114 5.13 -10.27 3.72
N LEU A 115 5.14 -9.64 4.90
CA LEU A 115 4.20 -9.84 5.99
C LEU A 115 3.37 -8.54 6.19
N PRO A 116 2.34 -8.32 5.36
CA PRO A 116 1.60 -7.06 5.37
C PRO A 116 0.62 -6.95 6.55
N TYR A 117 -0.08 -8.04 6.88
CA TYR A 117 -1.05 -8.16 7.98
C TYR A 117 -1.35 -9.64 8.29
N GLU A 118 -1.99 -9.92 9.43
CA GLU A 118 -2.09 -11.25 10.03
C GLU A 118 -2.92 -12.23 9.21
N LEU A 119 -3.98 -11.75 8.57
CA LEU A 119 -4.93 -12.57 7.80
C LEU A 119 -4.36 -13.07 6.45
N THR A 120 -3.07 -12.84 6.19
CA THR A 120 -2.35 -13.43 5.04
C THR A 120 -1.59 -14.71 5.37
N TYR A 121 -1.58 -15.16 6.63
CA TYR A 121 -0.70 -16.27 7.06
C TYR A 121 -0.97 -17.60 6.35
N THR A 122 -2.23 -17.90 6.00
CA THR A 122 -2.56 -19.09 5.20
C THR A 122 -2.01 -18.98 3.78
N ASN A 123 -1.98 -17.79 3.19
CA ASN A 123 -1.43 -17.57 1.86
C ASN A 123 0.09 -17.76 1.81
N ILE A 124 0.80 -17.53 2.92
CA ILE A 124 2.23 -17.90 3.04
C ILE A 124 2.40 -19.40 2.84
N LEU A 125 1.55 -20.22 3.46
CA LEU A 125 1.59 -21.67 3.30
C LEU A 125 1.23 -22.10 1.87
N THR A 126 0.31 -21.40 1.19
CA THR A 126 0.01 -21.62 -0.23
C THR A 126 1.24 -21.40 -1.11
N LEU A 127 2.00 -20.33 -0.87
CA LEU A 127 3.24 -20.05 -1.60
C LEU A 127 4.30 -21.15 -1.36
N LEU A 128 4.50 -21.58 -0.12
CA LEU A 128 5.47 -22.63 0.23
C LEU A 128 5.06 -23.99 -0.34
N ASP A 129 3.78 -24.35 -0.25
CA ASP A 129 3.24 -25.61 -0.77
C ASP A 129 3.37 -25.71 -2.30
N LEU A 130 2.96 -24.65 -3.02
CA LEU A 130 3.09 -24.62 -4.49
C LEU A 130 4.54 -24.47 -4.98
N ALA A 131 5.46 -24.04 -4.10
CA ALA A 131 6.90 -24.12 -4.34
C ALA A 131 7.47 -25.52 -4.06
N GLY A 132 6.70 -26.42 -3.43
CA GLY A 132 7.16 -27.75 -3.02
C GLY A 132 8.15 -27.72 -1.85
N LEU A 133 7.97 -26.78 -0.91
CA LEU A 133 8.83 -26.59 0.26
C LEU A 133 8.13 -27.01 1.56
N SER A 134 8.92 -27.53 2.50
CA SER A 134 8.46 -27.76 3.86
C SER A 134 8.03 -26.45 4.54
N PHE A 135 6.92 -26.47 5.27
CA PHE A 135 6.40 -25.28 5.96
C PHE A 135 7.35 -24.78 7.04
N TYR A 136 7.85 -25.68 7.89
CA TYR A 136 8.79 -25.30 8.95
C TYR A 136 10.21 -25.10 8.40
N ALA A 137 10.87 -24.04 8.88
CA ALA A 137 12.24 -23.70 8.49
C ALA A 137 13.27 -24.78 8.85
N LYS A 138 13.04 -25.47 9.97
CA LYS A 138 13.88 -26.59 10.43
C LYS A 138 13.83 -27.82 9.52
N ASP A 139 12.75 -27.97 8.75
CA ASP A 139 12.51 -29.12 7.87
C ASP A 139 12.95 -28.85 6.41
N ARG A 140 13.58 -27.69 6.14
CA ARG A 140 14.15 -27.32 4.84
C ARG A 140 15.66 -27.56 4.81
N GLY A 141 16.14 -28.23 3.76
CA GLY A 141 17.55 -28.57 3.58
C GLY A 141 18.41 -27.39 3.10
N GLU A 142 19.72 -27.62 2.95
CA GLU A 142 20.68 -26.58 2.49
C GLU A 142 20.53 -26.21 1.00
N LYS A 143 19.83 -27.05 0.22
CA LYS A 143 19.54 -26.81 -1.20
C LYS A 143 18.20 -26.14 -1.44
N ASP A 144 17.34 -26.09 -0.42
CA ASP A 144 16.07 -25.37 -0.53
C ASP A 144 16.34 -23.86 -0.38
N PRO A 145 15.55 -23.01 -1.05
CA PRO A 145 15.68 -21.56 -0.91
C PRO A 145 15.52 -21.12 0.55
N LEU A 146 16.27 -20.07 0.92
CA LEU A 146 16.03 -19.39 2.19
C LEU A 146 14.70 -18.64 2.13
N VAL A 147 13.85 -18.84 3.13
CA VAL A 147 12.58 -18.11 3.24
C VAL A 147 12.78 -16.97 4.22
N ILE A 148 12.71 -15.74 3.70
CA ILE A 148 12.98 -14.52 4.46
C ILE A 148 11.71 -13.68 4.53
N GLY A 149 11.32 -13.28 5.74
CA GLY A 149 10.16 -12.43 5.99
C GLY A 149 10.53 -10.94 6.08
N GLY A 150 9.57 -10.05 5.86
CA GLY A 150 9.73 -8.62 6.10
C GLY A 150 8.42 -7.85 5.93
N GLY A 151 8.34 -6.62 6.42
CA GLY A 151 7.10 -5.80 6.38
C GLY A 151 6.54 -5.53 7.78
N ASN A 152 5.33 -4.97 7.85
CA ASN A 152 4.72 -4.50 9.10
C ASN A 152 4.60 -5.58 10.17
N ASN A 153 4.19 -6.79 9.78
CA ASN A 153 3.98 -7.87 10.75
C ASN A 153 5.27 -8.59 11.13
N ALA A 154 6.43 -8.19 10.59
CA ALA A 154 7.72 -8.65 11.11
C ALA A 154 7.99 -8.13 12.53
N PHE A 155 7.25 -7.11 13.00
CA PHE A 155 7.29 -6.64 14.38
C PHE A 155 6.55 -7.58 15.35
N ASN A 156 5.67 -8.46 14.87
CA ASN A 156 4.99 -9.47 15.69
C ASN A 156 4.95 -10.83 15.00
N PRO A 157 6.14 -11.40 14.69
CA PRO A 157 6.26 -12.50 13.75
C PRO A 157 6.00 -13.86 14.40
N GLU A 158 5.98 -13.96 15.73
CA GLU A 158 5.98 -15.23 16.45
C GLU A 158 4.91 -16.25 16.00
N PRO A 159 3.66 -15.87 15.63
CA PRO A 159 2.70 -16.84 15.10
C PRO A 159 3.17 -17.60 13.84
N VAL A 160 4.07 -16.99 13.06
CA VAL A 160 4.61 -17.54 11.80
C VAL A 160 6.13 -17.71 11.81
N ALA A 161 6.81 -17.38 12.92
CA ALA A 161 8.26 -17.32 12.98
C ALA A 161 8.93 -18.65 12.62
N ASP A 162 8.31 -19.79 12.99
CA ASP A 162 8.84 -21.12 12.68
C ASP A 162 8.78 -21.47 11.17
N PHE A 163 8.10 -20.66 10.34
CA PHE A 163 8.07 -20.81 8.89
C PHE A 163 9.23 -20.09 8.18
N PHE A 164 9.96 -19.23 8.87
CA PHE A 164 10.98 -18.36 8.30
C PHE A 164 12.39 -18.70 8.78
N ASP A 165 13.36 -18.60 7.86
CA ASP A 165 14.78 -18.73 8.17
C ASP A 165 15.34 -17.45 8.79
N ALA A 166 14.86 -16.30 8.32
CA ALA A 166 15.16 -14.98 8.85
C ALA A 166 13.98 -14.02 8.61
N LEU A 167 13.87 -12.96 9.40
CA LEU A 167 12.94 -11.85 9.17
C LEU A 167 13.67 -10.52 9.28
N LEU A 168 13.32 -9.56 8.44
CA LEU A 168 13.81 -8.20 8.51
C LEU A 168 12.79 -7.29 9.20
N ILE A 169 13.23 -6.67 10.29
CA ILE A 169 12.45 -5.77 11.14
C ILE A 169 12.86 -4.32 10.87
N GLY A 170 11.91 -3.51 10.42
CA GLY A 170 12.12 -2.11 10.08
C GLY A 170 12.35 -1.87 8.59
N ASP A 171 13.12 -0.83 8.27
CA ASP A 171 13.31 -0.38 6.89
C ASP A 171 14.20 -1.32 6.08
N GLY A 172 13.80 -1.60 4.83
CA GLY A 172 14.39 -2.64 3.99
C GLY A 172 15.45 -2.17 3.00
N GLU A 173 15.51 -0.88 2.70
CA GLU A 173 16.26 -0.32 1.57
C GLU A 173 17.77 -0.59 1.66
N GLU A 174 18.35 -0.57 2.86
CA GLU A 174 19.78 -0.84 3.04
C GLU A 174 20.00 -2.29 3.50
N ALA A 175 19.28 -2.71 4.54
CA ALA A 175 19.47 -4.02 5.15
C ALA A 175 19.17 -5.18 4.20
N CYS A 176 18.21 -5.04 3.26
CA CYS A 176 17.94 -6.09 2.28
C CYS A 176 19.17 -6.32 1.39
N LEU A 177 19.85 -5.27 0.94
CA LEU A 177 21.08 -5.40 0.14
C LEU A 177 22.22 -6.03 0.94
N GLU A 178 22.41 -5.62 2.19
CA GLU A 178 23.40 -6.21 3.10
C GLU A 178 23.16 -7.73 3.28
N MET A 179 21.90 -8.12 3.52
CA MET A 179 21.51 -9.53 3.65
C MET A 179 21.77 -10.30 2.36
N MET A 180 21.35 -9.76 1.21
CA MET A 180 21.52 -10.43 -0.08
C MET A 180 23.00 -10.58 -0.42
N GLU A 181 23.85 -9.63 -0.06
CA GLU A 181 25.30 -9.73 -0.30
C GLU A 181 25.95 -10.80 0.57
N VAL A 182 25.54 -10.92 1.84
CA VAL A 182 25.98 -12.03 2.71
C VAL A 182 25.58 -13.39 2.13
N ILE A 183 24.34 -13.52 1.63
CA ILE A 183 23.85 -14.76 1.00
C ILE A 183 24.58 -15.03 -0.32
N ARG A 184 24.78 -14.02 -1.16
CA ARG A 184 25.51 -14.15 -2.43
C ARG A 184 26.94 -14.63 -2.23
N HIS A 185 27.62 -14.14 -1.19
CA HIS A 185 28.99 -14.56 -0.87
C HIS A 185 29.09 -15.96 -0.28
N HIS A 186 28.03 -16.45 0.35
CA HIS A 186 27.99 -17.79 0.93
C HIS A 186 28.19 -18.87 -0.14
N ARG A 187 27.51 -18.79 -1.29
CA ARG A 187 27.59 -19.76 -2.42
C ARG A 187 27.64 -21.24 -2.00
N HIS A 188 26.86 -21.62 -0.99
CA HIS A 188 26.84 -22.97 -0.40
C HIS A 188 28.23 -23.48 0.08
N ARG A 189 29.13 -22.58 0.46
CA ARG A 189 30.48 -22.90 0.96
C ARG A 189 30.52 -23.23 2.45
N GLU A 190 29.48 -22.85 3.18
CA GLU A 190 29.38 -23.05 4.63
C GLU A 190 28.04 -23.72 4.97
N THR A 191 27.83 -24.10 6.23
CA THR A 191 26.53 -24.63 6.65
C THR A 191 25.49 -23.52 6.75
N LYS A 192 24.21 -23.86 6.60
CA LYS A 192 23.08 -22.94 6.80
C LYS A 192 23.16 -22.22 8.15
N GLN A 193 23.53 -22.92 9.21
CA GLN A 193 23.68 -22.35 10.56
C GLN A 193 24.72 -21.22 10.62
N LYS A 194 25.87 -21.38 9.95
CA LYS A 194 26.91 -20.34 9.89
C LYS A 194 26.43 -19.11 9.11
N LEU A 195 25.70 -19.33 8.01
CA LEU A 195 25.08 -18.26 7.25
C LEU A 195 24.08 -17.46 8.11
N LEU A 196 23.19 -18.15 8.84
CA LEU A 196 22.25 -17.49 9.74
C LEU A 196 22.97 -16.70 10.84
N GLY A 197 24.09 -17.21 11.37
CA GLY A 197 24.94 -16.48 12.32
C GLY A 197 25.51 -15.18 11.75
N ARG A 198 25.92 -15.18 10.47
CA ARG A 198 26.38 -13.96 9.80
C ARG A 198 25.23 -12.98 9.56
N LEU A 199 24.07 -13.48 9.13
CA LEU A 199 22.87 -12.65 8.95
C LEU A 199 22.42 -12.00 10.26
N ALA A 200 22.54 -12.69 11.40
CA ALA A 200 22.20 -12.15 12.72
C ALA A 200 23.04 -10.93 13.14
N SER A 201 24.22 -10.72 12.55
CA SER A 201 25.03 -9.51 12.79
C SER A 201 24.50 -8.26 12.09
N ILE A 202 23.58 -8.41 11.13
CA ILE A 202 22.96 -7.29 10.42
C ILE A 202 21.82 -6.73 11.28
N ARG A 203 21.87 -5.43 11.57
CA ARG A 203 20.81 -4.74 12.32
C ARG A 203 19.46 -4.90 11.62
N GLY A 204 18.43 -5.25 12.39
CA GLY A 204 17.08 -5.51 11.91
C GLY A 204 16.82 -6.98 11.56
N VAL A 205 17.85 -7.83 11.43
CA VAL A 205 17.64 -9.23 11.09
C VAL A 205 17.33 -10.03 12.34
N TYR A 206 16.17 -10.67 12.34
CA TYR A 206 15.70 -11.63 13.34
C TYR A 206 15.83 -13.05 12.81
N ILE A 207 16.55 -13.91 13.54
CA ILE A 207 16.66 -15.35 13.24
C ILE A 207 15.85 -16.14 14.26
N PRO A 208 14.66 -16.67 13.91
CA PRO A 208 13.78 -17.37 14.85
C PRO A 208 14.43 -18.57 15.55
N SER A 209 15.29 -19.31 14.84
CA SER A 209 15.97 -20.49 15.39
C SER A 209 16.99 -20.16 16.49
N PHE A 210 17.33 -18.88 16.70
CA PHE A 210 18.24 -18.44 17.76
C PHE A 210 17.53 -18.00 19.04
N PHE A 211 16.22 -18.17 19.13
CA PHE A 211 15.44 -17.86 20.33
C PHE A 211 14.59 -19.04 20.74
N LYS A 212 14.67 -19.42 22.02
CA LYS A 212 13.87 -20.48 22.62
C LYS A 212 12.94 -19.90 23.67
N PHE A 213 11.65 -20.22 23.56
CA PHE A 213 10.61 -19.76 24.47
C PHE A 213 10.35 -20.80 25.56
N TYR A 214 10.28 -20.35 26.80
CA TYR A 214 9.88 -21.15 27.94
C TYR A 214 8.58 -20.59 28.51
N TYR A 215 7.69 -21.48 28.97
CA TYR A 215 6.34 -21.12 29.41
C TYR A 215 6.13 -21.51 30.87
N LYS A 216 5.29 -20.75 31.57
CA LYS A 216 4.80 -21.06 32.93
C LYS A 216 3.61 -22.02 32.86
N ASN A 217 3.27 -22.61 34.01
CA ASN A 217 1.97 -23.26 34.19
C ASN A 217 0.86 -22.21 33.98
N GLY A 218 0.05 -22.37 32.93
CA GLY A 218 -0.93 -21.37 32.49
C GLY A 218 -0.60 -20.71 31.14
N GLY A 219 0.56 -21.04 30.54
CA GLY A 219 0.85 -20.70 29.14
C GLY A 219 1.41 -19.29 28.89
N THR A 220 1.63 -18.47 29.92
CA THR A 220 2.40 -17.23 29.78
C THR A 220 3.90 -17.51 29.63
N ILE A 221 4.63 -16.61 29.00
CA ILE A 221 6.07 -16.77 28.78
C ILE A 221 6.82 -16.55 30.11
N SER A 222 7.71 -17.48 30.47
CA SER A 222 8.56 -17.37 31.65
C SER A 222 9.86 -16.64 31.37
N HIS A 223 10.50 -16.94 30.23
CA HIS A 223 11.61 -16.19 29.64
C HIS A 223 11.83 -16.60 28.18
N VAL A 224 12.54 -15.75 27.44
CA VAL A 224 13.02 -16.04 26.09
C VAL A 224 14.54 -16.15 26.16
N GLU A 225 15.09 -17.30 25.79
CA GLU A 225 16.52 -17.61 25.83
C GLU A 225 17.14 -17.39 24.44
N PRO A 226 18.07 -16.42 24.29
CA PRO A 226 18.90 -16.31 23.10
C PRO A 226 19.93 -17.45 23.08
N LEU A 227 19.99 -18.18 21.97
CA LEU A 227 20.87 -19.34 21.78
C LEU A 227 22.21 -18.96 21.12
N LEU A 228 22.35 -17.74 20.61
CA LEU A 228 23.58 -17.21 20.03
C LEU A 228 24.19 -16.15 20.96
N GLU A 229 25.46 -16.32 21.31
CA GLU A 229 26.20 -15.39 22.15
C GLU A 229 26.25 -13.98 21.51
N GLY A 230 26.00 -12.95 22.32
CA GLY A 230 25.95 -11.55 21.87
C GLY A 230 24.64 -11.14 21.17
N TYR A 231 23.77 -12.08 20.78
CA TYR A 231 22.54 -11.82 20.05
C TYR A 231 21.31 -11.82 20.97
N LYS A 232 21.30 -10.93 21.96
CA LYS A 232 20.30 -10.92 23.05
C LYS A 232 18.88 -10.49 22.63
N GLY A 233 18.75 -9.91 21.44
CA GLY A 233 17.50 -9.43 20.86
C GLY A 233 17.80 -8.59 19.62
N VAL A 234 16.75 -8.13 18.94
CA VAL A 234 16.88 -7.58 17.58
C VAL A 234 16.45 -6.13 17.57
N GLN A 235 17.39 -5.23 17.32
CA GLN A 235 17.08 -3.82 17.09
C GLN A 235 16.56 -3.63 15.67
N LYS A 236 15.45 -2.90 15.50
CA LYS A 236 14.93 -2.56 14.18
C LYS A 236 15.96 -1.82 13.33
N ARG A 237 15.86 -1.96 12.01
CA ARG A 237 16.56 -1.10 11.03
C ARG A 237 15.74 0.17 10.81
N SER A 238 16.42 1.31 10.68
CA SER A 238 15.81 2.56 10.26
C SER A 238 16.72 3.30 9.31
N VAL A 239 16.19 3.69 8.16
CA VAL A 239 16.87 4.55 7.18
C VAL A 239 16.94 5.95 7.78
N SER A 240 18.14 6.46 8.02
CA SER A 240 18.30 7.73 8.75
C SER A 240 17.83 8.93 7.92
N ASP A 241 18.07 8.91 6.61
CA ASP A 241 17.72 9.97 5.66
C ASP A 241 16.79 9.45 4.56
N LEU A 242 15.51 9.81 4.65
CA LEU A 242 14.55 9.37 3.64
C LEU A 242 14.78 10.06 2.29
N ASP A 243 15.32 11.28 2.26
CA ASP A 243 15.47 12.05 1.02
C ASP A 243 16.50 11.42 0.08
N THR A 244 17.59 10.91 0.65
CA THR A 244 18.65 10.20 -0.10
C THR A 244 18.34 8.73 -0.38
N SER A 245 17.34 8.16 0.31
CA SER A 245 16.92 6.77 0.13
C SER A 245 16.36 6.51 -1.26
N TYR A 246 16.70 5.35 -1.81
CA TYR A 246 16.29 4.94 -3.15
C TYR A 246 14.76 4.92 -3.31
N TYR A 247 14.28 5.46 -4.43
CA TYR A 247 12.89 5.39 -4.85
C TYR A 247 12.79 5.08 -6.34
N PRO A 248 11.87 4.21 -6.79
CA PRO A 248 11.77 3.82 -8.20
C PRO A 248 11.33 5.01 -9.08
N LYS A 249 12.14 5.34 -10.09
CA LYS A 249 11.82 6.36 -11.11
C LYS A 249 10.98 5.82 -12.28
N LYS A 250 11.03 4.50 -12.50
CA LYS A 250 10.34 3.79 -13.58
C LYS A 250 9.58 2.59 -13.02
N PRO A 251 8.55 2.81 -12.17
CA PRO A 251 7.79 1.71 -11.60
C PRO A 251 7.13 0.88 -12.69
N ILE A 252 6.90 -0.40 -12.38
CA ILE A 252 6.21 -1.33 -13.28
C ILE A 252 4.79 -0.82 -13.56
N ILE A 253 4.31 -1.02 -14.79
CA ILE A 253 2.96 -0.64 -15.20
C ILE A 253 2.07 -1.89 -15.25
N PRO A 254 1.20 -2.11 -14.24
CA PRO A 254 0.31 -3.27 -14.23
C PRO A 254 -0.57 -3.37 -15.47
N HIS A 255 -0.83 -4.61 -15.92
CA HIS A 255 -1.84 -4.87 -16.95
C HIS A 255 -3.26 -4.76 -16.41
N THR A 256 -3.51 -5.37 -15.25
CA THR A 256 -4.78 -5.23 -14.53
C THR A 256 -4.78 -3.96 -13.69
N LYS A 257 -5.97 -3.37 -13.52
CA LYS A 257 -6.17 -2.27 -12.58
C LYS A 257 -5.92 -2.75 -11.14
N ILE A 258 -5.04 -2.04 -10.44
CA ILE A 258 -4.70 -2.30 -9.04
C ILE A 258 -5.48 -1.36 -8.10
N ILE A 259 -5.44 -1.60 -6.78
CA ILE A 259 -6.19 -0.80 -5.79
C ILE A 259 -5.72 0.66 -5.80
N HIS A 260 -4.41 0.89 -5.79
CA HIS A 260 -3.80 2.21 -5.85
C HIS A 260 -3.15 2.45 -7.22
N ASP A 261 -3.98 2.48 -8.27
CA ASP A 261 -3.52 2.69 -9.64
C ASP A 261 -3.27 4.18 -9.96
N ARG A 262 -2.17 4.70 -9.40
CA ARG A 262 -1.69 6.08 -9.54
C ARG A 262 -0.20 6.15 -9.17
N VAL A 263 0.47 7.25 -9.51
CA VAL A 263 1.84 7.52 -9.06
C VAL A 263 1.82 7.72 -7.54
N GLY A 264 2.37 6.77 -6.79
CA GLY A 264 2.49 6.86 -5.33
C GLY A 264 3.88 7.34 -4.93
N VAL A 265 3.99 8.46 -4.23
CA VAL A 265 5.27 8.98 -3.72
C VAL A 265 5.21 9.13 -2.21
N GLU A 266 6.03 8.36 -1.49
CA GLU A 266 6.19 8.50 -0.04
C GLU A 266 6.93 9.80 0.28
N VAL A 267 6.23 10.78 0.85
CA VAL A 267 6.80 12.09 1.21
C VAL A 267 7.33 12.11 2.65
N GLN A 268 6.80 11.23 3.51
CA GLN A 268 7.16 11.16 4.92
C GLN A 268 6.97 9.73 5.46
N ARG A 269 7.95 9.27 6.24
CA ARG A 269 7.89 8.03 7.01
C ARG A 269 7.97 8.32 8.51
N GLY A 270 7.14 7.63 9.30
CA GLY A 270 7.00 7.88 10.74
C GLY A 270 5.97 8.95 11.08
N CYS A 271 5.51 8.94 12.33
CA CYS A 271 4.52 9.87 12.86
C CYS A 271 4.80 10.15 14.35
N VAL A 272 4.88 11.43 14.72
CA VAL A 272 5.19 11.90 16.08
C VAL A 272 3.97 12.07 16.97
N ARG A 273 2.76 12.05 16.39
CA ARG A 273 1.49 12.34 17.07
C ARG A 273 1.10 11.39 18.21
N GLY A 274 1.60 10.16 18.19
CA GLY A 274 1.49 9.25 19.34
C GLY A 274 0.07 8.81 19.70
N CYS A 275 -0.79 8.54 18.71
CA CYS A 275 -2.11 7.97 18.97
C CYS A 275 -1.97 6.58 19.63
N ARG A 276 -2.59 6.35 20.79
CA ARG A 276 -2.31 5.19 21.68
C ARG A 276 -2.71 3.82 21.12
N PHE A 277 -3.54 3.78 20.09
CA PHE A 277 -3.92 2.56 19.38
C PHE A 277 -3.05 2.26 18.14
N CYS A 278 -2.34 3.26 17.61
CA CYS A 278 -1.76 3.19 16.27
C CYS A 278 -0.35 2.61 16.31
N GLN A 279 -0.20 1.32 16.00
CA GLN A 279 1.10 0.64 15.94
C GLN A 279 2.10 1.35 15.02
N ALA A 280 1.65 1.76 13.83
CA ALA A 280 2.48 2.48 12.86
C ALA A 280 3.08 3.78 13.45
N GLY A 281 2.35 4.45 14.34
CA GLY A 281 2.83 5.65 15.04
C GLY A 281 3.97 5.40 16.03
N TYR A 282 4.23 4.14 16.42
CA TYR A 282 5.33 3.76 17.31
C TYR A 282 6.47 3.07 16.56
N ILE A 283 6.17 2.06 15.74
CA ILE A 283 7.21 1.25 15.10
C ILE A 283 8.03 2.03 14.06
N TYR A 284 7.42 3.00 13.37
CA TYR A 284 8.07 3.77 12.30
C TYR A 284 8.84 5.02 12.76
N ARG A 285 8.77 5.37 14.06
CA ARG A 285 9.55 6.51 14.59
C ARG A 285 11.05 6.27 14.40
N PRO A 286 11.86 7.33 14.18
CA PRO A 286 11.50 8.74 14.14
C PRO A 286 10.83 9.18 12.82
N GLU A 287 10.27 10.38 12.81
CA GLU A 287 9.72 11.00 11.60
C GLU A 287 10.83 11.49 10.66
N ARG A 288 10.70 11.19 9.37
CA ARG A 288 11.65 11.56 8.32
C ARG A 288 10.89 12.01 7.09
N GLN A 289 11.18 13.20 6.60
CA GLN A 289 10.54 13.82 5.44
C GLN A 289 11.50 13.88 4.25
N ARG A 290 10.96 13.73 3.03
CA ARG A 290 11.66 14.07 1.79
C ARG A 290 11.59 15.58 1.54
N SER A 291 12.49 16.11 0.72
CA SER A 291 12.40 17.49 0.27
C SER A 291 11.38 17.63 -0.88
N PRO A 292 10.73 18.81 -1.04
CA PRO A 292 9.84 19.07 -2.17
C PRO A 292 10.49 18.81 -3.53
N ASP A 293 11.77 19.13 -3.69
CA ASP A 293 12.47 18.99 -4.96
C ASP A 293 12.68 17.53 -5.32
N THR A 294 13.09 16.69 -4.37
CA THR A 294 13.15 15.24 -4.54
C THR A 294 11.78 14.66 -4.89
N VAL A 295 10.72 15.10 -4.20
CA VAL A 295 9.35 14.63 -4.49
C VAL A 295 8.93 15.03 -5.91
N LYS A 296 9.11 16.29 -6.31
CA LYS A 296 8.81 16.76 -7.68
C LYS A 296 9.60 15.99 -8.73
N GLU A 297 10.89 15.75 -8.50
CA GLU A 297 11.73 14.96 -9.39
C GLU A 297 11.19 13.53 -9.57
N ILE A 298 10.84 12.85 -8.47
CA ILE A 298 10.25 11.51 -8.50
C ILE A 298 8.94 11.53 -9.29
N VAL A 299 8.03 12.47 -9.00
CA VAL A 299 6.73 12.59 -9.68
C VAL A 299 6.91 12.79 -11.18
N ARG A 300 7.78 13.72 -11.60
CA ARG A 300 8.11 13.96 -13.02
C ARG A 300 8.55 12.69 -13.73
N HIS A 301 9.50 11.97 -13.12
CA HIS A 301 10.00 10.73 -13.71
C HIS A 301 8.91 9.66 -13.77
N GLN A 302 8.14 9.46 -12.71
CA GLN A 302 7.12 8.42 -12.70
C GLN A 302 6.01 8.71 -13.72
N ILE A 303 5.43 9.92 -13.75
CA ILE A 303 4.39 10.29 -14.74
C ILE A 303 4.90 10.04 -16.16
N ARG A 304 6.11 10.51 -16.48
CA ARG A 304 6.69 10.35 -17.83
C ARG A 304 6.90 8.88 -18.20
N ASN A 305 7.28 8.02 -17.25
CA ASN A 305 7.59 6.62 -17.53
C ASN A 305 6.37 5.69 -17.42
N THR A 306 5.29 6.09 -16.73
CA THR A 306 4.07 5.28 -16.58
C THR A 306 2.93 5.73 -17.48
N GLY A 307 2.80 7.03 -17.71
CA GLY A 307 1.63 7.62 -18.38
C GLY A 307 0.37 7.62 -17.51
N GLN A 308 0.52 7.51 -16.19
CA GLN A 308 -0.59 7.63 -15.25
C GLN A 308 -1.06 9.09 -15.16
N ASP A 309 -2.37 9.26 -15.00
CA ASP A 309 -3.07 10.55 -14.95
C ASP A 309 -3.36 11.01 -13.51
N ALA A 310 -2.77 10.36 -12.52
CA ALA A 310 -2.95 10.72 -11.12
C ALA A 310 -1.70 10.50 -10.27
N VAL A 311 -1.52 11.36 -9.27
CA VAL A 311 -0.47 11.31 -8.25
C VAL A 311 -1.10 11.21 -6.85
N SER A 312 -0.48 10.47 -5.94
CA SER A 312 -0.82 10.39 -4.53
C SER A 312 0.41 10.58 -3.67
N LEU A 313 0.37 11.58 -2.80
CA LEU A 313 1.40 11.81 -1.79
C LEU A 313 1.13 10.92 -0.59
N VAL A 314 1.99 9.94 -0.32
CA VAL A 314 1.78 8.90 0.69
C VAL A 314 2.56 9.22 1.96
N SER A 315 1.89 9.13 3.11
CA SER A 315 2.49 9.19 4.44
C SER A 315 1.48 8.72 5.50
N LEU A 316 1.94 8.49 6.73
CA LEU A 316 1.05 8.17 7.87
C LEU A 316 0.23 9.39 8.33
N SER A 317 0.72 10.61 8.07
CA SER A 317 0.09 11.86 8.50
C SER A 317 0.49 13.00 7.57
N ILE A 318 -0.20 13.11 6.44
CA ILE A 318 0.21 14.01 5.35
C ILE A 318 0.18 15.50 5.69
N GLY A 319 -0.66 15.93 6.62
CA GLY A 319 -0.66 17.32 7.07
C GLY A 319 0.45 17.64 8.08
N ASP A 320 1.21 16.64 8.55
CA ASP A 320 2.46 16.83 9.30
C ASP A 320 3.66 17.06 8.37
N TYR A 321 3.49 16.88 7.06
CA TYR A 321 4.53 17.18 6.10
C TYR A 321 4.70 18.70 5.96
N ASP A 322 5.86 19.20 6.39
CA ASP A 322 6.10 20.62 6.67
C ASP A 322 5.79 21.55 5.48
N CYS A 323 6.00 21.07 4.26
CA CYS A 323 5.89 21.84 3.02
C CYS A 323 4.72 21.37 2.13
N ILE A 324 3.69 20.72 2.68
CA ILE A 324 2.57 20.14 1.91
C ILE A 324 1.85 21.16 1.02
N SER A 325 1.51 22.35 1.54
CA SER A 325 0.77 23.36 0.78
C SER A 325 1.56 23.84 -0.44
N GLN A 326 2.85 24.15 -0.25
CA GLN A 326 3.72 24.61 -1.33
C GLN A 326 3.97 23.48 -2.35
N LEU A 327 4.29 22.28 -1.88
CA LEU A 327 4.50 21.12 -2.76
C LEU A 327 3.26 20.83 -3.61
N MET A 328 2.08 20.89 -3.01
CA MET A 328 0.83 20.72 -3.74
C MET A 328 0.69 21.75 -4.86
N LYS A 329 0.83 23.04 -4.52
CA LYS A 329 0.76 24.15 -5.49
C LYS A 329 1.73 23.93 -6.65
N ASP A 330 3.01 23.68 -6.34
CA ASP A 330 4.05 23.41 -7.34
C ASP A 330 3.65 22.25 -8.28
N LEU A 331 3.18 21.13 -7.71
CA LEU A 331 2.81 19.96 -8.50
C LEU A 331 1.59 20.22 -9.40
N MET A 332 0.58 20.98 -8.93
CA MET A 332 -0.56 21.33 -9.79
C MET A 332 -0.14 22.28 -10.88
N ASP A 333 0.63 23.32 -10.57
CA ASP A 333 1.07 24.30 -11.56
C ASP A 333 1.95 23.61 -12.63
N GLU A 334 2.77 22.63 -12.24
CA GLU A 334 3.60 21.84 -13.16
C GLU A 334 2.81 20.84 -14.02
N HIS A 335 1.68 20.30 -13.54
CA HIS A 335 1.01 19.16 -14.17
C HIS A 335 -0.45 19.37 -14.59
N LEU A 336 -1.05 20.53 -14.29
CA LEU A 336 -2.44 20.84 -14.67
C LEU A 336 -2.63 20.84 -16.19
N SER A 337 -1.68 21.40 -16.95
CA SER A 337 -1.70 21.39 -18.43
C SER A 337 -1.67 19.97 -19.02
N ARG A 338 -1.13 19.01 -18.26
CA ARG A 338 -1.08 17.58 -18.63
C ARG A 338 -2.29 16.79 -18.14
N HIS A 339 -3.29 17.47 -17.55
CA HIS A 339 -4.51 16.86 -17.02
C HIS A 339 -4.25 15.76 -15.96
N VAL A 340 -3.15 15.87 -15.20
CA VAL A 340 -2.81 14.93 -14.12
C VAL A 340 -3.45 15.38 -12.81
N GLY A 341 -4.26 14.50 -12.20
CA GLY A 341 -4.91 14.75 -10.91
C GLY A 341 -4.01 14.47 -9.71
N ILE A 342 -3.86 15.42 -8.81
CA ILE A 342 -3.11 15.23 -7.55
C ILE A 342 -4.09 14.89 -6.43
N SER A 343 -3.86 13.79 -5.74
CA SER A 343 -4.71 13.32 -4.64
C SER A 343 -3.93 13.25 -3.33
N ILE A 344 -4.64 13.54 -2.24
CA ILE A 344 -4.14 13.34 -0.88
C ILE A 344 -4.90 12.15 -0.27
N PRO A 345 -4.20 11.22 0.42
CA PRO A 345 -4.84 10.21 1.26
C PRO A 345 -5.68 10.79 2.41
N SER A 346 -6.28 9.92 3.22
CA SER A 346 -7.00 10.31 4.45
C SER A 346 -6.17 11.27 5.32
N THR A 347 -6.73 12.44 5.63
CA THR A 347 -6.03 13.51 6.36
C THR A 347 -6.63 13.70 7.75
N ARG A 348 -5.79 14.06 8.73
CA ARG A 348 -6.24 14.47 10.07
C ARG A 348 -7.01 15.80 9.98
N VAL A 349 -8.03 15.93 10.81
CA VAL A 349 -8.95 17.09 10.86
C VAL A 349 -8.18 18.40 11.07
N GLU A 350 -7.26 18.41 12.03
CA GLU A 350 -6.54 19.58 12.53
C GLU A 350 -5.60 20.22 11.50
N GLN A 351 -5.31 19.52 10.39
CA GLN A 351 -4.26 19.91 9.45
C GLN A 351 -4.79 20.36 8.09
N LEU A 352 -6.11 20.42 7.93
CA LEU A 352 -6.73 20.86 6.69
C LEU A 352 -6.80 22.38 6.65
N THR A 353 -5.91 22.98 5.87
CA THR A 353 -5.93 24.43 5.64
C THR A 353 -6.89 24.78 4.49
N PRO A 354 -7.51 25.97 4.50
CA PRO A 354 -8.29 26.47 3.36
C PRO A 354 -7.50 26.46 2.04
N ALA A 355 -6.21 26.82 2.10
CA ALA A 355 -5.31 26.77 0.94
C ALA A 355 -5.23 25.35 0.34
N MET A 356 -5.02 24.33 1.16
CA MET A 356 -5.05 22.93 0.70
C MET A 356 -6.39 22.56 0.06
N MET A 357 -7.52 23.01 0.63
CA MET A 357 -8.84 22.72 0.06
C MET A 357 -9.06 23.38 -1.31
N GLU A 358 -8.63 24.62 -1.51
CA GLU A 358 -8.69 25.30 -2.81
C GLU A 358 -7.89 24.54 -3.88
N GLU A 359 -6.69 24.10 -3.51
CA GLU A 359 -5.84 23.32 -4.39
C GLU A 359 -6.48 21.96 -4.76
N ILE A 360 -7.05 21.23 -3.80
CA ILE A 360 -7.75 19.97 -4.10
C ILE A 360 -9.01 20.21 -4.97
N LYS A 361 -9.61 21.40 -4.99
CA LYS A 361 -10.74 21.68 -5.91
C LYS A 361 -10.32 21.66 -7.38
N ARG A 362 -9.05 22.01 -7.68
CA ARG A 362 -8.53 22.07 -9.06
C ARG A 362 -8.45 20.67 -9.70
N VAL A 363 -8.50 19.62 -8.89
CA VAL A 363 -8.45 18.23 -9.32
C VAL A 363 -9.81 17.53 -9.18
N ARG A 364 -9.87 16.26 -9.57
CA ARG A 364 -11.05 15.40 -9.45
C ARG A 364 -11.55 15.32 -8.01
N LYS A 365 -12.75 15.86 -7.73
CA LYS A 365 -13.46 15.69 -6.44
C LYS A 365 -13.90 14.24 -6.22
N THR A 366 -13.03 13.42 -5.62
CA THR A 366 -13.44 12.15 -5.01
C THR A 366 -14.05 12.38 -3.63
N GLY A 367 -14.68 11.37 -3.02
CA GLY A 367 -15.13 11.48 -1.64
C GLY A 367 -14.00 11.88 -0.69
N PHE A 368 -14.28 12.77 0.25
CA PHE A 368 -13.32 13.27 1.22
C PHE A 368 -13.32 12.38 2.47
N THR A 369 -12.15 12.12 3.06
CA THR A 369 -12.03 11.20 4.22
C THR A 369 -11.46 11.90 5.42
N ILE A 370 -12.18 11.85 6.53
CA ILE A 370 -11.78 12.38 7.83
C ILE A 370 -11.68 11.20 8.80
N ALA A 371 -10.58 11.13 9.53
CA ALA A 371 -10.41 10.17 10.61
C ALA A 371 -10.57 10.92 11.95
N PRO A 372 -11.73 10.82 12.63
CA PRO A 372 -11.88 11.20 14.03
C PRO A 372 -11.50 10.07 15.02
N GLU A 373 -11.69 8.80 14.63
CA GLU A 373 -11.40 7.55 15.36
C GLU A 373 -12.26 7.35 16.61
N ALA A 374 -12.63 8.43 17.29
CA ALA A 374 -13.59 8.43 18.39
C ALA A 374 -14.58 9.59 18.23
N ALA A 375 -15.84 9.35 18.62
CA ALA A 375 -16.91 10.33 18.47
C ALA A 375 -16.96 11.38 19.58
N THR A 376 -16.67 11.00 20.83
CA THR A 376 -16.63 11.93 21.96
C THR A 376 -15.24 12.52 22.15
N GLU A 377 -15.17 13.77 22.65
CA GLU A 377 -13.88 14.40 22.98
C GLU A 377 -13.13 13.63 24.07
N ARG A 378 -13.87 13.05 25.01
CA ARG A 378 -13.34 12.17 26.05
C ARG A 378 -12.54 11.01 25.44
N MET A 379 -13.16 10.26 24.54
CA MET A 379 -12.49 9.14 23.87
C MET A 379 -11.36 9.59 22.96
N ARG A 380 -11.44 10.78 22.35
CA ARG A 380 -10.31 11.38 21.62
C ARG A 380 -9.11 11.66 22.54
N ARG A 381 -9.32 12.17 23.76
CA ARG A 381 -8.24 12.31 24.76
C ARG A 381 -7.67 10.95 25.20
N VAL A 382 -8.52 9.94 25.43
CA VAL A 382 -8.09 8.57 25.77
C VAL A 382 -7.12 8.04 24.72
N ILE A 383 -7.41 8.20 23.43
CA ILE A 383 -6.54 7.74 22.34
C ILE A 383 -5.40 8.70 21.96
N ASN A 384 -5.23 9.79 22.71
CA ASN A 384 -4.26 10.87 22.47
C ASN A 384 -4.47 11.58 21.11
N LYS A 385 -5.67 12.13 20.91
CA LYS A 385 -6.05 12.93 19.75
C LYS A 385 -6.63 14.27 20.20
N GLY A 386 -6.12 15.36 19.65
CA GLY A 386 -6.31 16.72 20.18
C GLY A 386 -7.60 17.42 19.72
N ASN A 387 -8.25 16.94 18.65
CA ASN A 387 -9.35 17.65 18.03
C ASN A 387 -10.64 17.66 18.87
N SER A 388 -11.28 18.82 18.95
CA SER A 388 -12.60 18.99 19.55
C SER A 388 -13.72 18.53 18.61
N GLU A 389 -14.97 18.45 19.11
CA GLU A 389 -16.15 18.28 18.25
C GLU A 389 -16.34 19.51 17.33
N GLY A 390 -16.02 20.71 17.83
CA GLY A 390 -16.07 21.95 17.06
C GLY A 390 -15.16 21.92 15.84
N ASP A 391 -13.92 21.44 15.98
CA ASP A 391 -12.96 21.31 14.88
C ASP A 391 -13.46 20.36 13.79
N LEU A 392 -14.10 19.26 14.20
CA LEU A 392 -14.72 18.29 13.30
C LEU A 392 -15.83 18.94 12.47
N LEU A 393 -16.77 19.62 13.13
CA LEU A 393 -17.92 20.24 12.46
C LEU A 393 -17.49 21.42 11.57
N THR A 394 -16.48 22.17 11.96
CA THR A 394 -15.87 23.23 11.13
C THR A 394 -15.29 22.63 9.85
N THR A 395 -14.53 21.53 9.97
CA THR A 395 -13.96 20.84 8.80
C THR A 395 -15.05 20.28 7.90
N VAL A 396 -16.10 19.67 8.47
CA VAL A 396 -17.26 19.19 7.72
C VAL A 396 -17.92 20.32 6.94
N ASN A 397 -18.14 21.47 7.60
CA ASN A 397 -18.71 22.65 6.97
C ASN A 397 -17.88 23.09 5.76
N GLU A 398 -16.56 23.22 5.92
CA GLU A 398 -15.68 23.64 4.83
C GLU A 398 -15.64 22.61 3.69
N VAL A 399 -15.60 21.31 3.98
CA VAL A 399 -15.66 20.27 2.92
C VAL A 399 -16.93 20.40 2.09
N PHE A 400 -18.10 20.54 2.69
CA PHE A 400 -19.35 20.64 1.93
C PHE A 400 -19.53 22.00 1.24
N LYS A 401 -19.12 23.10 1.88
CA LYS A 401 -19.07 24.45 1.30
C LYS A 401 -18.23 24.49 0.03
N ASN A 402 -17.14 23.73 -0.01
CA ASN A 402 -16.25 23.62 -1.16
C ASN A 402 -16.72 22.62 -2.23
N GLY A 403 -17.93 22.08 -2.07
CA GLY A 403 -18.67 21.35 -3.12
C GLY A 403 -18.38 19.85 -3.19
N TRP A 404 -17.77 19.25 -2.17
CA TRP A 404 -17.74 17.79 -2.05
C TRP A 404 -19.14 17.25 -1.77
N ARG A 405 -19.47 16.08 -2.30
CA ARG A 405 -20.78 15.42 -2.10
C ARG A 405 -20.71 14.19 -1.21
N LEU A 406 -19.53 13.60 -1.06
CA LEU A 406 -19.33 12.40 -0.27
C LEU A 406 -18.27 12.66 0.78
N LEU A 407 -18.63 12.45 2.04
CA LEU A 407 -17.71 12.44 3.17
C LEU A 407 -17.60 11.02 3.73
N LYS A 408 -16.43 10.63 4.21
CA LYS A 408 -16.18 9.37 4.89
C LYS A 408 -15.57 9.65 6.25
N PHE A 409 -16.14 9.07 7.30
CA PHE A 409 -15.56 9.04 8.63
C PHE A 409 -15.00 7.65 8.94
N TYR A 410 -13.88 7.60 9.66
CA TYR A 410 -13.35 6.38 10.25
C TYR A 410 -13.41 6.43 11.77
N PHE A 411 -14.08 5.44 12.36
CA PHE A 411 -14.21 5.26 13.80
C PHE A 411 -13.65 3.90 14.23
N LEU A 412 -13.13 3.86 15.46
CA LEU A 412 -12.78 2.65 16.17
C LEU A 412 -13.87 2.36 17.21
N VAL A 413 -14.19 1.08 17.40
CA VAL A 413 -15.11 0.60 18.43
C VAL A 413 -14.45 -0.54 19.20
N GLY A 414 -14.63 -0.57 20.52
CA GLY A 414 -13.99 -1.52 21.43
C GLY A 414 -12.74 -0.96 22.11
N LEU A 415 -12.55 0.37 22.10
CA LEU A 415 -11.41 1.02 22.76
C LEU A 415 -11.47 0.89 24.30
N PRO A 416 -10.31 0.95 24.99
CA PRO A 416 -10.28 0.97 26.45
C PRO A 416 -11.09 2.15 27.02
N THR A 417 -11.80 1.91 28.12
CA THR A 417 -12.70 2.87 28.79
C THR A 417 -13.94 3.32 27.99
N GLU A 418 -14.18 2.80 26.79
CA GLU A 418 -15.33 3.19 25.95
C GLU A 418 -16.66 2.71 26.53
N THR A 419 -17.63 3.64 26.64
CA THR A 419 -18.99 3.35 27.14
C THR A 419 -20.03 3.32 26.02
N ASP A 420 -21.25 2.86 26.33
CA ASP A 420 -22.36 2.83 25.38
C ASP A 420 -22.77 4.23 24.88
N GLU A 421 -22.58 5.26 25.72
CA GLU A 421 -22.77 6.67 25.33
C GLU A 421 -21.78 7.08 24.25
N ASP A 422 -20.50 6.69 24.37
CA ASP A 422 -19.48 7.00 23.37
C ASP A 422 -19.77 6.30 22.04
N VAL A 423 -20.18 5.03 22.10
CA VAL A 423 -20.57 4.25 20.91
C VAL A 423 -21.78 4.88 20.23
N SER A 424 -22.80 5.26 21.00
CA SER A 424 -24.01 5.91 20.48
C SER A 424 -23.70 7.30 19.89
N ALA A 425 -22.70 7.99 20.43
CA ALA A 425 -22.26 9.30 19.95
C ALA A 425 -21.72 9.26 18.51
N ILE A 426 -21.27 8.11 17.99
CA ILE A 426 -20.86 7.95 16.58
C ILE A 426 -22.01 8.29 15.64
N ALA A 427 -23.20 7.73 15.90
CA ALA A 427 -24.39 8.03 15.11
C ALA A 427 -24.82 9.50 15.28
N ALA A 428 -24.74 10.04 16.50
CA ALA A 428 -25.08 11.42 16.79
C ALA A 428 -24.17 12.42 16.06
N LEU A 429 -22.86 12.20 16.06
CA LEU A 429 -21.88 13.00 15.33
C LEU A 429 -22.11 12.93 13.82
N GLY A 430 -22.43 11.75 13.29
CA GLY A 430 -22.82 11.59 11.88
C GLY A 430 -24.06 12.42 11.52
N LEU A 431 -25.09 12.41 12.38
CA LEU A 431 -26.30 13.22 12.19
C LEU A 431 -26.03 14.73 12.28
N LYS A 432 -25.22 15.17 13.25
CA LYS A 432 -24.79 16.58 13.34
C LYS A 432 -24.05 17.00 12.07
N SER A 433 -23.10 16.18 11.61
CA SER A 433 -22.31 16.43 10.39
C SER A 433 -23.17 16.49 9.14
N LEU A 434 -24.19 15.62 9.04
CA LEU A 434 -25.15 15.66 7.94
C LEU A 434 -25.93 16.98 7.93
N ARG A 435 -26.44 17.43 9.09
CA ARG A 435 -27.14 18.72 9.20
C ARG A 435 -26.25 19.89 8.82
N THR A 436 -24.99 19.88 9.26
CA THR A 436 -24.00 20.89 8.88
C THR A 436 -23.77 20.94 7.37
N GLY A 437 -23.66 19.79 6.72
CA GLY A 437 -23.47 19.72 5.27
C GLY A 437 -24.72 20.09 4.46
N GLU A 438 -25.92 19.77 4.95
CA GLU A 438 -27.19 20.02 4.26
C GLU A 438 -27.50 21.51 4.06
N VAL A 439 -26.85 22.38 4.82
CA VAL A 439 -26.88 23.85 4.62
C VAL A 439 -26.31 24.23 3.23
N HIS A 440 -25.32 23.48 2.73
CA HIS A 440 -24.66 23.77 1.45
C HIS A 440 -25.23 22.97 0.28
N SER A 441 -25.63 21.72 0.51
CA SER A 441 -26.24 20.90 -0.53
C SER A 441 -27.14 19.80 0.04
N ARG A 442 -28.32 19.62 -0.56
CA ARG A 442 -29.21 18.50 -0.22
C ARG A 442 -28.72 17.16 -0.76
N ASN A 443 -27.82 17.16 -1.74
CA ASN A 443 -27.31 15.96 -2.39
C ASN A 443 -25.93 15.56 -1.84
N ILE A 444 -25.92 15.22 -0.54
CA ILE A 444 -24.72 14.78 0.17
C ILE A 444 -24.92 13.40 0.80
N GLU A 445 -23.82 12.67 0.95
CA GLU A 445 -23.76 11.36 1.59
C GLU A 445 -22.59 11.34 2.59
N ILE A 446 -22.78 10.69 3.74
CA ILE A 446 -21.71 10.43 4.71
C ILE A 446 -21.61 8.93 4.96
N ASN A 447 -20.43 8.37 4.75
CA ASN A 447 -20.12 6.98 5.10
C ASN A 447 -19.43 6.94 6.48
N LEU A 448 -19.93 6.08 7.36
CA LEU A 448 -19.34 5.80 8.67
C LEU A 448 -18.64 4.44 8.60
N GLY A 449 -17.33 4.46 8.35
CA GLY A 449 -16.48 3.28 8.42
C GLY A 449 -16.18 2.95 9.89
N ILE A 450 -16.49 1.73 10.31
CA ILE A 450 -16.26 1.26 11.68
C ILE A 450 -15.25 0.12 11.65
N SER A 451 -14.08 0.35 12.23
CA SER A 451 -13.10 -0.68 12.48
C SER A 451 -13.19 -1.13 13.95
N LEU A 452 -13.07 -2.44 14.18
CA LEU A 452 -13.12 -3.01 15.52
C LEU A 452 -11.70 -3.01 16.09
N PHE A 453 -11.54 -2.52 17.32
CA PHE A 453 -10.23 -2.28 17.90
C PHE A 453 -9.50 -3.60 18.18
N VAL A 454 -8.33 -3.75 17.58
CA VAL A 454 -7.37 -4.82 17.85
C VAL A 454 -6.19 -4.20 18.62
N PRO A 455 -5.92 -4.59 19.88
CA PRO A 455 -4.76 -4.06 20.59
C PRO A 455 -3.47 -4.65 19.99
N LYS A 456 -2.68 -3.77 19.37
CA LYS A 456 -1.47 -4.15 18.63
C LYS A 456 -0.20 -4.11 19.51
N PRO A 457 0.81 -4.95 19.20
CA PRO A 457 2.15 -4.89 19.78
C PRO A 457 2.81 -3.52 19.69
N PHE A 458 3.65 -3.17 20.65
CA PHE A 458 4.37 -1.88 20.71
C PHE A 458 3.47 -0.65 20.78
N THR A 459 2.24 -0.81 21.27
CA THR A 459 1.34 0.30 21.57
C THR A 459 1.10 0.40 23.08
N PRO A 460 0.71 1.58 23.61
CA PRO A 460 0.25 1.69 25.00
C PRO A 460 -0.90 0.73 25.35
N PHE A 461 -1.72 0.34 24.37
CA PHE A 461 -2.82 -0.60 24.58
C PHE A 461 -2.44 -2.07 24.40
N GLN A 462 -1.17 -2.41 24.22
CA GLN A 462 -0.74 -3.81 24.04
C GLN A 462 -1.06 -4.73 25.24
N TRP A 463 -1.34 -4.16 26.42
CA TRP A 463 -1.74 -4.89 27.62
C TRP A 463 -3.25 -5.02 27.81
N GLU A 464 -4.03 -4.26 27.03
CA GLU A 464 -5.49 -4.27 27.13
C GLU A 464 -6.07 -5.51 26.46
N PRO A 465 -7.19 -6.04 26.97
CA PRO A 465 -7.93 -7.07 26.27
C PRO A 465 -8.62 -6.49 25.02
N GLN A 466 -8.93 -7.36 24.07
CA GLN A 466 -9.89 -7.10 23.01
C GLN A 466 -11.27 -7.53 23.47
N ILE A 467 -12.31 -6.78 23.11
CA ILE A 467 -13.70 -7.16 23.40
C ILE A 467 -14.09 -8.46 22.67
N SER A 468 -15.04 -9.22 23.22
CA SER A 468 -15.51 -10.47 22.59
C SER A 468 -16.31 -10.21 21.31
N ILE A 469 -16.51 -11.26 20.50
CA ILE A 469 -17.32 -11.18 19.27
C ILE A 469 -18.76 -10.73 19.58
N GLU A 470 -19.36 -11.26 20.66
CA GLU A 470 -20.70 -10.89 21.10
C GLU A 470 -20.79 -9.39 21.43
N GLU A 471 -19.77 -8.87 22.12
CA GLU A 471 -19.70 -7.45 22.48
C GLU A 471 -19.48 -6.55 21.26
N MET A 472 -18.67 -6.98 20.29
CA MET A 472 -18.53 -6.29 19.00
C MET A 472 -19.89 -6.17 18.30
N TYR A 473 -20.64 -7.27 18.19
CA TYR A 473 -21.98 -7.26 17.60
C TYR A 473 -22.96 -6.37 18.38
N ARG A 474 -22.91 -6.39 19.72
CA ARG A 474 -23.76 -5.55 20.57
C ARG A 474 -23.53 -4.07 20.29
N ARG A 475 -22.27 -3.62 20.27
CA ARG A 475 -21.90 -2.21 19.99
C ARG A 475 -22.22 -1.80 18.56
N LEU A 476 -21.97 -2.65 17.56
CA LEU A 476 -22.36 -2.38 16.18
C LEU A 476 -23.89 -2.22 16.04
N ASN A 477 -24.67 -3.06 16.72
CA ASN A 477 -26.12 -2.95 16.75
C ASN A 477 -26.60 -1.67 17.46
N LEU A 478 -25.90 -1.22 18.50
CA LEU A 478 -26.18 0.04 19.17
C LEU A 478 -26.01 1.25 18.23
N ILE A 479 -24.95 1.27 17.43
CA ILE A 479 -24.74 2.30 16.38
C ILE A 479 -25.86 2.22 15.34
N LYS A 480 -26.15 1.02 14.84
CA LYS A 480 -27.17 0.79 13.80
C LYS A 480 -28.57 1.25 14.25
N ARG A 481 -28.96 0.97 15.49
CA ARG A 481 -30.25 1.42 16.06
C ARG A 481 -30.35 2.94 16.21
N SER A 482 -29.21 3.59 16.45
CA SER A 482 -29.12 5.04 16.59
C SER A 482 -29.12 5.78 15.24
N LEU A 483 -28.83 5.08 14.13
CA LEU A 483 -28.86 5.64 12.78
C LEU A 483 -30.29 5.67 12.20
N LYS A 484 -30.86 6.86 12.05
CA LYS A 484 -32.22 7.06 11.49
C LYS A 484 -32.25 7.71 10.10
N ALA A 485 -31.09 8.10 9.54
CA ALA A 485 -31.01 8.88 8.30
C ALA A 485 -30.51 8.05 7.11
N ARG A 486 -31.27 8.03 6.00
CA ARG A 486 -30.90 7.30 4.76
C ARG A 486 -29.59 7.75 4.12
N LYS A 487 -29.16 8.99 4.34
CA LYS A 487 -27.92 9.56 3.80
C LYS A 487 -26.66 9.21 4.61
N LEU A 488 -26.82 8.50 5.74
CA LEU A 488 -25.73 7.97 6.53
C LEU A 488 -25.59 6.47 6.25
N ARG A 489 -24.47 6.04 5.68
CA ARG A 489 -24.22 4.61 5.43
C ARG A 489 -23.18 4.07 6.40
N LEU A 490 -23.57 3.07 7.18
CA LEU A 490 -22.66 2.34 8.05
C LEU A 490 -21.87 1.31 7.23
N LYS A 491 -20.55 1.23 7.45
CA LYS A 491 -19.65 0.26 6.83
C LYS A 491 -18.76 -0.39 7.91
N PRO A 492 -19.27 -1.39 8.65
CA PRO A 492 -18.52 -2.03 9.72
C PRO A 492 -17.61 -3.14 9.20
N HIS A 493 -16.50 -3.36 9.91
CA HIS A 493 -15.69 -4.58 9.79
C HIS A 493 -16.46 -5.80 10.31
N ILE A 494 -16.05 -6.99 9.84
CA ILE A 494 -16.60 -8.27 10.28
C ILE A 494 -15.97 -8.65 11.63
N PRO A 495 -16.76 -8.88 12.70
CA PRO A 495 -16.24 -9.22 14.03
C PRO A 495 -15.31 -10.43 14.06
N GLU A 496 -15.65 -11.50 13.35
CA GLU A 496 -14.91 -12.75 13.30
C GLU A 496 -13.49 -12.56 12.73
N MET A 497 -13.36 -11.75 11.66
CA MET A 497 -12.05 -11.41 11.09
C MET A 497 -11.23 -10.58 12.06
N SER A 498 -11.85 -9.61 12.73
CA SER A 498 -11.17 -8.74 13.70
C SER A 498 -10.72 -9.52 14.94
N TYR A 499 -11.49 -10.54 15.34
CA TYR A 499 -11.12 -11.47 16.40
C TYR A 499 -9.91 -12.32 15.99
N LEU A 500 -9.94 -12.89 14.78
CA LEU A 500 -8.83 -13.68 14.23
C LEU A 500 -7.55 -12.85 14.09
N GLU A 501 -7.67 -11.62 13.59
CA GLU A 501 -6.58 -10.64 13.56
C GLU A 501 -6.01 -10.41 14.97
N GLY A 502 -6.88 -10.28 15.98
CA GLY A 502 -6.50 -10.15 17.38
C GLY A 502 -5.67 -11.31 17.92
N VAL A 503 -6.12 -12.55 17.65
CA VAL A 503 -5.43 -13.78 18.07
C VAL A 503 -4.00 -13.79 17.53
N PHE A 504 -3.83 -13.50 16.24
CA PHE A 504 -2.51 -13.49 15.61
C PHE A 504 -1.66 -12.27 15.97
N SER A 505 -2.26 -11.09 16.10
CA SER A 505 -1.54 -9.86 16.48
C SER A 505 -0.84 -10.02 17.83
N ARG A 506 -1.50 -10.75 18.73
CA ARG A 506 -1.11 -10.93 20.12
C ARG A 506 -0.48 -12.31 20.39
N GLY A 507 -0.35 -13.13 19.35
CA GLY A 507 -0.02 -14.54 19.41
C GLY A 507 1.46 -14.86 19.58
N ASP A 508 1.73 -16.14 19.83
CA ASP A 508 3.09 -16.70 19.88
C ASP A 508 3.22 -17.95 18.98
N ARG A 509 4.41 -18.58 18.98
CA ARG A 509 4.76 -19.72 18.12
C ARG A 509 3.82 -20.93 18.25
N ARG A 510 3.07 -21.06 19.35
CA ARG A 510 2.09 -22.13 19.51
C ARG A 510 0.93 -22.04 18.51
N LEU A 511 0.76 -20.91 17.84
CA LEU A 511 -0.25 -20.74 16.79
C LEU A 511 0.15 -21.34 15.43
N ALA A 512 1.44 -21.60 15.18
CA ALA A 512 1.90 -22.12 13.89
C ALA A 512 1.20 -23.43 13.47
N PRO A 513 1.02 -24.44 14.35
CA PRO A 513 0.23 -25.64 14.02
C PRO A 513 -1.23 -25.35 13.64
N ALA A 514 -1.88 -24.38 14.31
CA ALA A 514 -3.26 -24.01 14.01
C ALA A 514 -3.39 -23.36 12.63
N ILE A 515 -2.42 -22.53 12.22
CA ILE A 515 -2.36 -21.95 10.87
C ILE A 515 -2.26 -23.05 9.82
N ILE A 516 -1.41 -24.06 10.07
CA ILE A 516 -1.29 -25.23 9.17
C ILE A 516 -2.60 -26.04 9.13
N SER A 517 -3.24 -26.29 10.27
CA SER A 517 -4.52 -27.03 10.31
C SER A 517 -5.62 -26.28 9.54
N ALA A 518 -5.77 -24.97 9.76
CA ALA A 518 -6.74 -24.14 9.05
C ALA A 518 -6.48 -24.15 7.53
N TRP A 519 -5.21 -24.01 7.12
CA TRP A 519 -4.83 -24.09 5.71
C TRP A 519 -5.17 -25.46 5.10
N LYS A 520 -4.94 -26.58 5.81
CA LYS A 520 -5.30 -27.94 5.36
C LYS A 520 -6.82 -28.11 5.22
N LYS A 521 -7.60 -27.43 6.06
CA LYS A 521 -9.08 -27.37 5.95
C LYS A 521 -9.55 -26.47 4.80
N GLY A 522 -8.64 -25.79 4.12
CA GLY A 522 -8.91 -24.96 2.94
C GLY A 522 -9.11 -23.48 3.22
N CYS A 523 -8.70 -22.95 4.38
CA CYS A 523 -8.65 -21.51 4.61
C CYS A 523 -7.60 -20.87 3.69
N ARG A 524 -8.00 -19.81 2.98
CA ARG A 524 -7.19 -18.99 2.06
C ARG A 524 -7.75 -17.58 2.09
N PHE A 525 -6.91 -16.58 1.86
CA PHE A 525 -7.36 -15.19 1.69
C PHE A 525 -8.31 -14.75 2.82
N ASP A 526 -7.91 -14.97 4.08
CA ASP A 526 -8.82 -14.88 5.25
C ASP A 526 -9.40 -13.47 5.51
N GLU A 527 -8.82 -12.42 4.92
CA GLU A 527 -9.36 -11.06 4.95
C GLU A 527 -10.48 -10.82 3.93
N TRP A 528 -10.53 -11.60 2.85
CA TRP A 528 -11.52 -11.43 1.80
C TRP A 528 -12.86 -11.99 2.28
N GLU A 529 -13.90 -11.14 2.29
CA GLU A 529 -15.23 -11.50 2.77
C GLU A 529 -15.79 -12.76 2.07
N GLU A 530 -15.54 -12.90 0.77
CA GLU A 530 -15.93 -14.07 0.00
C GLU A 530 -15.18 -15.37 0.34
N CYS A 531 -14.07 -15.28 1.06
CA CYS A 531 -13.20 -16.40 1.44
C CYS A 531 -13.22 -16.70 2.95
N ALA A 532 -13.86 -15.83 3.74
CA ALA A 532 -13.90 -15.92 5.19
C ALA A 532 -14.45 -17.27 5.67
N ALA A 533 -13.62 -18.05 6.36
CA ALA A 533 -13.96 -19.41 6.80
C ALA A 533 -13.76 -19.60 8.31
N PHE A 534 -14.42 -18.76 9.12
CA PHE A 534 -14.20 -18.70 10.56
C PHE A 534 -14.49 -20.02 11.29
N GLU A 535 -15.51 -20.79 10.88
CA GLU A 535 -15.80 -22.09 11.49
C GLU A 535 -14.64 -23.09 11.33
N LYS A 536 -13.95 -23.07 10.18
CA LYS A 536 -12.76 -23.92 9.96
C LYS A 536 -11.60 -23.50 10.85
N TRP A 537 -11.47 -22.20 11.14
CA TRP A 537 -10.50 -21.70 12.11
C TRP A 537 -10.79 -22.19 13.52
N LYS A 538 -12.06 -22.15 13.96
CA LYS A 538 -12.45 -22.70 15.27
C LYS A 538 -12.08 -24.17 15.39
N GLU A 539 -12.41 -24.97 14.37
CA GLU A 539 -12.02 -26.38 14.33
C GLU A 539 -10.50 -26.58 14.43
N ALA A 540 -9.73 -25.78 13.69
CA ALA A 540 -8.27 -25.85 13.70
C ALA A 540 -7.67 -25.51 15.07
N PHE A 541 -8.22 -24.50 15.76
CA PHE A 541 -7.81 -24.16 17.12
C PHE A 541 -8.13 -25.30 18.10
N ILE A 542 -9.33 -25.88 18.02
CA ILE A 542 -9.74 -27.02 18.86
C ILE A 542 -8.82 -28.23 18.63
N GLU A 543 -8.56 -28.59 17.37
CA GLU A 543 -7.68 -29.71 17.00
C GLU A 543 -6.25 -29.53 17.53
N CYS A 544 -5.77 -28.29 17.57
CA CYS A 544 -4.43 -27.95 18.06
C CYS A 544 -4.39 -27.66 19.57
N GLY A 545 -5.52 -27.78 20.29
CA GLY A 545 -5.61 -27.48 21.73
C GLY A 545 -5.33 -26.02 22.06
N ILE A 546 -5.66 -25.10 21.15
CA ILE A 546 -5.46 -23.66 21.32
C ILE A 546 -6.71 -23.03 21.89
N ASP A 547 -6.58 -22.45 23.08
CA ASP A 547 -7.56 -21.52 23.63
C ASP A 547 -7.28 -20.12 23.08
N THR A 548 -8.16 -19.61 22.23
CA THR A 548 -8.01 -18.27 21.63
C THR A 548 -8.26 -17.16 22.65
N SER A 549 -9.12 -17.39 23.65
CA SER A 549 -9.45 -16.39 24.67
C SER A 549 -8.22 -15.97 25.49
N PHE A 550 -7.26 -16.90 25.67
CA PHE A 550 -5.96 -16.63 26.28
C PHE A 550 -5.19 -15.50 25.56
N TYR A 551 -5.32 -15.35 24.25
CA TYR A 551 -4.58 -14.33 23.51
C TYR A 551 -5.29 -12.98 23.51
N VAL A 552 -6.62 -12.97 23.37
CA VAL A 552 -7.40 -11.75 23.11
C VAL A 552 -8.15 -11.22 24.32
N GLU A 553 -8.77 -12.06 25.15
CA GLU A 553 -9.77 -11.61 26.13
C GLU A 553 -9.17 -11.35 27.53
N ARG A 554 -8.00 -11.92 27.84
CA ARG A 554 -7.37 -11.69 29.14
C ARG A 554 -6.63 -10.34 29.21
N PRO A 555 -6.64 -9.66 30.37
CA PRO A 555 -5.70 -8.59 30.65
C PRO A 555 -4.28 -9.15 30.75
N ARG A 556 -3.28 -8.35 30.36
CA ARG A 556 -1.86 -8.66 30.54
C ARG A 556 -1.27 -7.80 31.64
N GLU A 557 -0.42 -8.39 32.46
CA GLU A 557 0.24 -7.67 33.55
C GLU A 557 1.39 -6.80 33.02
N LYS A 558 1.76 -5.76 33.78
CA LYS A 558 2.83 -4.83 33.43
C LYS A 558 4.15 -5.55 33.11
N ASP A 559 4.51 -6.49 33.99
CA ASP A 559 5.78 -7.20 33.97
C ASP A 559 5.69 -8.56 33.24
N GLU A 560 4.56 -8.83 32.58
CA GLU A 560 4.43 -10.00 31.72
C GLU A 560 5.40 -9.92 30.54
N ILE A 561 6.08 -11.03 30.25
CA ILE A 561 6.93 -11.17 29.07
C ILE A 561 6.04 -11.40 27.85
N LEU A 562 6.09 -10.47 26.91
CA LEU A 562 5.28 -10.49 25.70
C LEU A 562 6.02 -11.25 24.58
N PRO A 563 5.30 -11.85 23.61
CA PRO A 563 5.93 -12.59 22.51
C PRO A 563 6.94 -11.80 21.67
N TRP A 564 6.86 -10.47 21.69
CA TRP A 564 7.72 -9.56 20.94
C TRP A 564 8.74 -8.81 21.80
N ASP A 565 8.90 -9.15 23.08
CA ASP A 565 9.80 -8.41 23.99
C ASP A 565 11.29 -8.53 23.62
N HIS A 566 11.69 -9.54 22.84
CA HIS A 566 13.06 -9.68 22.30
C HIS A 566 13.29 -8.83 21.03
N LEU A 567 12.26 -8.15 20.52
CA LEU A 567 12.31 -7.28 19.35
C LEU A 567 12.24 -5.82 19.81
N PHE A 568 13.29 -5.04 19.51
CA PHE A 568 13.46 -3.70 20.01
C PHE A 568 13.14 -2.66 18.94
N VAL A 569 12.03 -1.94 19.15
CA VAL A 569 11.63 -0.79 18.33
C VAL A 569 12.16 0.54 18.86
N GLU A 570 13.14 0.47 19.79
CA GLU A 570 13.82 1.57 20.50
C GLU A 570 12.93 2.34 21.49
N MET A 571 11.63 2.02 21.54
CA MET A 571 10.70 2.56 22.51
C MET A 571 10.84 1.84 23.87
N LYS A 572 10.89 2.60 24.97
CA LYS A 572 10.96 2.03 26.32
C LYS A 572 9.60 1.45 26.74
N LYS A 573 9.57 0.21 27.24
CA LYS A 573 8.35 -0.46 27.71
C LYS A 573 7.69 0.30 28.86
N GLU A 574 8.49 0.91 29.74
CA GLU A 574 8.02 1.75 30.85
C GLU A 574 7.35 3.03 30.36
N TRP A 575 7.81 3.58 29.24
CA TRP A 575 7.19 4.76 28.64
C TRP A 575 5.82 4.42 28.04
N LEU A 576 5.71 3.28 27.33
CA LEU A 576 4.42 2.78 26.82
C LEU A 576 3.41 2.53 27.95
N TRP A 577 3.88 2.01 29.09
CA TRP A 577 3.03 1.83 30.27
C TRP A 577 2.55 3.16 30.86
N LYS A 578 3.41 4.19 30.94
CA LYS A 578 3.01 5.54 31.38
C LYS A 578 1.98 6.14 30.43
N GLU A 579 2.13 5.95 29.13
CA GLU A 579 1.12 6.38 28.15
C GLU A 579 -0.22 5.66 28.33
N ARG A 580 -0.19 4.37 28.67
CA ARG A 580 -1.39 3.64 29.04
C ARG A 580 -2.06 4.29 30.25
N GLU A 581 -1.33 4.56 31.32
CA GLU A 581 -1.86 5.23 32.52
C GLU A 581 -2.42 6.63 32.19
N ALA A 582 -1.77 7.38 31.30
CA ALA A 582 -2.26 8.67 30.82
C ALA A 582 -3.60 8.54 30.08
N ALA A 583 -3.82 7.46 29.31
CA ALA A 583 -5.10 7.17 28.66
C ALA A 583 -6.25 7.05 29.66
N PHE A 584 -6.06 6.29 30.75
CA PHE A 584 -7.06 6.11 31.81
C PHE A 584 -7.31 7.39 32.63
N LYS A 585 -6.36 8.32 32.62
CA LYS A 585 -6.50 9.67 33.23
C LYS A 585 -6.98 10.72 32.23
N GLU A 586 -7.30 10.33 30.99
CA GLU A 586 -7.65 11.23 29.88
C GLU A 586 -6.62 12.35 29.64
N SER A 587 -5.37 12.09 30.00
CA SER A 587 -4.28 13.05 29.92
C SER A 587 -3.70 13.07 28.50
N PHE A 588 -3.35 14.27 28.03
CA PHE A 588 -2.78 14.47 26.70
C PHE A 588 -1.25 14.41 26.75
N THR A 589 -0.65 13.78 25.73
CA THR A 589 0.79 13.76 25.52
C THR A 589 1.10 14.54 24.26
N HIS A 590 1.89 15.60 24.42
CA HIS A 590 2.17 16.57 23.37
C HIS A 590 3.08 16.04 22.25
N ASP A 591 3.11 16.78 21.15
CA ASP A 591 3.92 16.46 19.98
C ASP A 591 5.37 16.89 20.17
N CYS A 592 6.29 15.93 20.18
CA CYS A 592 7.72 16.19 20.37
C CYS A 592 8.45 16.78 19.15
N SER A 593 7.79 16.96 18.00
CA SER A 593 8.35 17.74 16.88
C SER A 593 8.18 19.24 17.09
N VAL A 594 7.14 19.64 17.83
CA VAL A 594 6.78 21.05 18.09
C VAL A 594 7.19 21.49 19.49
N GLU A 595 7.01 20.61 20.46
CA GLU A 595 7.27 20.88 21.87
C GLU A 595 8.47 20.05 22.37
N SER A 596 8.70 20.07 23.69
CA SER A 596 9.81 19.38 24.33
C SER A 596 9.80 17.86 24.10
N CYS A 597 10.98 17.23 24.08
CA CYS A 597 11.09 15.79 23.93
C CYS A 597 10.38 15.02 25.06
N THR A 598 9.55 14.04 24.69
CA THR A 598 8.82 13.17 25.64
C THR A 598 9.67 12.02 26.19
N THR A 599 10.96 11.97 25.84
CA THR A 599 11.98 10.99 26.29
C THR A 599 11.57 9.53 26.09
N CYS A 600 10.91 9.26 24.95
CA CYS A 600 10.34 7.96 24.61
C CYS A 600 11.39 6.85 24.36
N GLY A 601 12.63 7.22 24.03
CA GLY A 601 13.78 6.33 23.88
C GLY A 601 14.25 6.10 22.44
N VAL A 602 13.47 6.52 21.44
CA VAL A 602 13.75 6.25 20.03
C VAL A 602 14.93 7.03 19.46
N CYS A 603 15.02 8.33 19.75
CA CYS A 603 16.08 9.17 19.18
C CYS A 603 17.38 9.04 19.98
N ASP A 604 18.50 8.79 19.29
CA ASP A 604 19.85 8.86 19.86
C ASP A 604 20.50 10.24 19.67
N TYR A 605 19.86 11.11 18.88
CA TYR A 605 20.31 12.47 18.53
C TYR A 605 21.68 12.55 17.85
N LYS A 606 22.18 11.40 17.35
CA LYS A 606 23.37 11.29 16.52
C LYS A 606 22.95 10.95 15.10
N ASP A 607 22.47 9.72 14.89
CA ASP A 607 22.10 9.18 13.59
C ASP A 607 20.57 9.05 13.46
N VAL A 608 19.90 8.71 14.56
CA VAL A 608 18.46 8.49 14.66
C VAL A 608 17.80 9.68 15.38
N ARG A 609 17.14 10.54 14.60
CA ARG A 609 16.37 11.69 15.09
C ARG A 609 15.25 12.05 14.11
N ASN A 610 14.29 12.85 14.57
CA ASN A 610 13.32 13.46 13.66
C ASN A 610 14.06 14.32 12.62
N ARG A 611 13.72 14.15 11.35
CA ARG A 611 14.24 14.93 10.22
C ARG A 611 13.06 15.52 9.46
N ALA A 612 12.62 16.69 9.91
CA ALA A 612 11.66 17.51 9.19
C ALA A 612 12.37 18.27 8.05
N TYR A 613 11.61 18.70 7.05
CA TYR A 613 12.15 19.56 6.00
C TYR A 613 12.51 20.94 6.55
N GLU A 614 13.70 21.44 6.19
CA GLU A 614 14.13 22.79 6.53
C GLU A 614 14.01 23.73 5.31
N HIS A 615 13.17 24.75 5.44
CA HIS A 615 13.00 25.80 4.43
C HIS A 615 14.26 26.64 4.29
N PRO A 616 14.78 26.82 3.06
CA PRO A 616 15.84 27.78 2.80
C PRO A 616 15.28 29.21 2.85
N LEU A 617 15.89 30.07 3.66
CA LEU A 617 15.58 31.50 3.75
C LEU A 617 16.67 32.29 3.04
N TYR A 618 16.26 33.09 2.07
CA TYR A 618 17.11 33.93 1.24
C TYR A 618 17.00 35.40 1.64
N ASP A 619 18.08 36.16 1.54
CA ASP A 619 18.08 37.62 1.70
C ASP A 619 17.50 38.32 0.46
N GLU A 620 17.40 39.66 0.48
CA GLU A 620 16.88 40.45 -0.64
C GLU A 620 17.73 40.29 -1.91
N GLU A 621 19.01 39.90 -1.77
CA GLU A 621 19.94 39.59 -2.84
C GLU A 621 19.89 38.11 -3.31
N GLY A 622 18.97 37.30 -2.78
CA GLY A 622 18.77 35.91 -3.18
C GLY A 622 19.81 34.92 -2.64
N ARG A 623 20.59 35.30 -1.62
CA ARG A 623 21.60 34.44 -0.97
C ARG A 623 21.01 33.74 0.24
N LEU A 624 21.30 32.45 0.38
CA LEU A 624 20.84 31.65 1.52
C LEU A 624 21.48 32.16 2.81
N PHE A 625 20.71 32.71 3.74
CA PHE A 625 21.23 33.18 5.03
C PHE A 625 20.86 32.26 6.20
N LYS A 626 19.77 31.51 6.10
CA LYS A 626 19.32 30.60 7.17
C LYS A 626 18.47 29.47 6.64
N LYS A 627 18.41 28.36 7.38
CA LYS A 627 17.42 27.30 7.21
C LYS A 627 16.57 27.20 8.47
N LYS A 628 15.26 26.96 8.32
CA LYS A 628 14.33 26.75 9.44
C LYS A 628 13.27 25.72 9.06
N THR A 629 12.87 24.87 9.99
CA THR A 629 11.70 23.99 9.83
C THR A 629 10.40 24.79 9.81
N THR A 630 9.32 24.23 9.27
CA THR A 630 7.99 24.90 9.33
C THR A 630 7.58 25.17 10.77
N THR A 631 7.91 24.23 11.66
CA THR A 631 7.64 24.33 13.08
C THR A 631 8.33 25.52 13.73
N GLU A 632 9.62 25.75 13.46
CA GLU A 632 10.35 26.92 13.96
C GLU A 632 9.79 28.24 13.43
N ILE A 633 9.23 28.22 12.21
CA ILE A 633 8.61 29.39 11.60
C ILE A 633 7.24 29.67 12.25
N ARG A 634 6.42 28.64 12.48
CA ARG A 634 5.12 28.76 13.17
C ARG A 634 5.23 29.18 14.63
N HIS A 635 6.29 28.76 15.33
CA HIS A 635 6.55 29.24 16.71
C HIS A 635 6.82 30.74 16.77
N GLN A 636 7.36 31.32 15.71
CA GLN A 636 7.66 32.75 15.63
C GLN A 636 6.46 33.57 15.15
N ASP A 637 5.61 32.98 14.31
CA ASP A 637 4.35 33.56 13.87
C ASP A 637 3.28 32.45 13.69
N PRO A 638 2.37 32.28 14.66
CA PRO A 638 1.30 31.28 14.61
C PRO A 638 0.30 31.49 13.46
N SER A 639 0.24 32.71 12.91
CA SER A 639 -0.61 33.05 11.77
C SER A 639 0.07 32.81 10.42
N CYS A 640 1.38 32.51 10.43
CA CYS A 640 2.16 32.25 9.24
C CYS A 640 1.72 30.92 8.61
N PRO A 641 1.03 30.93 7.44
CA PRO A 641 0.93 29.71 6.65
C PRO A 641 2.37 29.26 6.36
N SER A 642 2.65 27.96 6.50
CA SER A 642 3.97 27.35 6.21
C SER A 642 4.64 28.11 5.08
N PRO A 643 5.83 28.71 5.27
CA PRO A 643 6.25 29.87 4.50
C PRO A 643 6.14 29.54 3.03
N ALA A 644 5.13 30.14 2.40
CA ALA A 644 5.21 30.42 0.99
C ALA A 644 6.39 31.37 0.90
N ILE A 645 7.58 30.86 0.56
CA ILE A 645 8.64 31.74 0.07
C ILE A 645 7.97 32.47 -1.08
N ALA A 646 7.75 33.77 -0.91
CA ALA A 646 7.23 34.64 -1.94
C ALA A 646 8.34 34.77 -2.99
N VAL A 647 8.51 33.73 -3.78
CA VAL A 647 9.16 33.84 -5.07
C VAL A 647 8.02 34.23 -6.00
N ASP A 648 8.07 35.46 -6.52
CA ASP A 648 7.21 35.90 -7.60
C ASP A 648 7.49 35.02 -8.81
N PHE A 649 6.75 33.92 -8.92
CA PHE A 649 6.74 33.09 -10.11
C PHE A 649 5.81 33.72 -11.14
N PRO A 650 6.19 33.75 -12.42
CA PRO A 650 5.34 34.28 -13.47
C PRO A 650 4.00 33.55 -13.43
N GLN A 651 2.92 34.33 -13.28
CA GLN A 651 1.57 33.81 -13.37
C GLN A 651 1.43 33.05 -14.69
N ALA A 652 0.95 31.81 -14.60
CA ALA A 652 0.60 31.03 -15.78
C ALA A 652 -0.33 31.89 -16.65
N SER A 653 0.14 32.23 -17.85
CA SER A 653 -0.63 33.02 -18.79
C SER A 653 -1.96 32.31 -19.06
N PRO A 654 -3.10 33.03 -19.11
CA PRO A 654 -4.34 32.42 -19.52
C PRO A 654 -4.12 31.76 -20.88
N ALA A 655 -4.44 30.47 -20.97
CA ALA A 655 -4.38 29.71 -22.22
C ALA A 655 -5.04 30.55 -23.33
N SER A 656 -4.28 30.85 -24.38
CA SER A 656 -4.76 31.65 -25.50
C SER A 656 -5.99 30.97 -26.12
N SER A 657 -7.08 31.70 -26.23
CA SER A 657 -8.41 31.29 -26.70
C SER A 657 -8.50 31.05 -28.21
N LEU A 658 -7.51 30.38 -28.80
CA LEU A 658 -7.56 29.91 -30.19
C LEU A 658 -7.26 28.42 -30.15
N ASP A 659 -8.31 27.61 -29.95
CA ASP A 659 -8.18 26.15 -30.05
C ASP A 659 -7.65 25.82 -31.46
N PRO A 660 -6.44 25.24 -31.59
CA PRO A 660 -5.92 24.85 -32.89
C PRO A 660 -6.90 23.83 -33.51
N PRO A 661 -7.13 23.85 -34.84
CA PRO A 661 -8.02 22.91 -35.49
C PRO A 661 -7.58 21.47 -35.17
N GLY A 662 -8.54 20.65 -34.75
CA GLY A 662 -8.28 19.28 -34.30
C GLY A 662 -8.27 18.34 -35.48
N GLN A 663 -7.36 17.38 -35.44
CA GLN A 663 -7.29 16.30 -36.42
C GLN A 663 -7.81 15.02 -35.79
N SER A 664 -8.78 14.37 -36.44
CA SER A 664 -9.27 13.06 -36.03
C SER A 664 -8.60 11.97 -36.86
N PHE A 665 -8.19 10.89 -36.21
CA PHE A 665 -7.59 9.74 -36.87
C PHE A 665 -8.35 8.46 -36.57
N LEU A 666 -8.61 7.66 -37.60
CA LEU A 666 -9.01 6.27 -37.46
C LEU A 666 -7.75 5.39 -37.41
N CYS A 667 -7.62 4.65 -36.32
CA CYS A 667 -6.47 3.82 -35.98
C CYS A 667 -6.86 2.34 -36.07
N GLN A 668 -6.17 1.57 -36.90
CA GLN A 668 -6.36 0.12 -37.04
C GLN A 668 -5.25 -0.64 -36.33
N PHE A 669 -5.62 -1.57 -35.45
CA PHE A 669 -4.66 -2.31 -34.61
C PHE A 669 -4.98 -3.81 -34.55
N SER A 670 -3.98 -4.60 -34.14
CA SER A 670 -4.12 -6.00 -33.73
C SER A 670 -3.85 -6.17 -32.24
N LYS A 671 -4.45 -7.22 -31.65
CA LYS A 671 -4.25 -7.66 -30.27
C LYS A 671 -3.96 -9.17 -30.26
N LYS A 672 -2.69 -9.55 -30.19
CA LYS A 672 -2.20 -10.94 -30.29
C LYS A 672 -1.28 -11.32 -29.13
N GLY A 673 -0.85 -12.58 -29.07
CA GLY A 673 0.09 -13.05 -28.06
C GLY A 673 -0.42 -12.75 -26.65
N PRO A 674 0.42 -12.29 -25.70
CA PRO A 674 0.00 -11.97 -24.33
C PRO A 674 -1.18 -10.99 -24.25
N ALA A 675 -1.27 -10.02 -25.17
CA ALA A 675 -2.32 -9.01 -25.16
C ALA A 675 -3.74 -9.57 -25.38
N ARG A 676 -3.87 -10.78 -25.95
CA ARG A 676 -5.17 -11.48 -26.09
C ARG A 676 -5.91 -11.63 -24.75
N LEU A 677 -5.16 -11.69 -23.65
CA LEU A 677 -5.68 -11.84 -22.29
C LEU A 677 -6.11 -10.53 -21.63
N PHE A 678 -5.93 -9.38 -22.29
CA PHE A 678 -6.44 -8.10 -21.79
C PHE A 678 -7.96 -8.01 -21.99
N GLY A 679 -8.67 -7.70 -20.92
CA GLY A 679 -10.06 -7.23 -20.98
C GLY A 679 -10.17 -5.89 -21.70
N PHE A 680 -11.39 -5.54 -22.12
CA PHE A 680 -11.62 -4.28 -22.85
C PHE A 680 -11.16 -3.04 -22.07
N LEU A 681 -11.46 -2.96 -20.76
CA LEU A 681 -11.04 -1.83 -19.93
C LEU A 681 -9.52 -1.74 -19.75
N GLU A 682 -8.83 -2.88 -19.66
CA GLU A 682 -7.37 -2.94 -19.56
C GLU A 682 -6.72 -2.47 -20.87
N PHE A 683 -7.27 -2.88 -22.01
CA PHE A 683 -6.86 -2.39 -23.33
C PHE A 683 -7.02 -0.87 -23.45
N VAL A 684 -8.20 -0.33 -23.10
CA VAL A 684 -8.47 1.11 -23.11
C VAL A 684 -7.43 1.88 -22.29
N GLU A 685 -7.12 1.35 -21.11
CA GLU A 685 -6.15 1.96 -20.21
C GLU A 685 -4.72 1.88 -20.76
N HIS A 686 -4.32 0.77 -21.37
CA HIS A 686 -3.04 0.65 -22.07
C HIS A 686 -2.90 1.66 -23.21
N VAL A 687 -3.96 1.91 -23.98
CA VAL A 687 -3.96 2.93 -25.03
C VAL A 687 -3.80 4.33 -24.45
N ARG A 688 -4.56 4.68 -23.41
CA ARG A 688 -4.45 5.99 -22.74
C ARG A 688 -3.04 6.24 -22.19
N ARG A 689 -2.46 5.25 -21.51
CA ARG A 689 -1.09 5.37 -20.98
C ARG A 689 -0.04 5.43 -22.10
N ALA A 690 -0.24 4.70 -23.19
CA ALA A 690 0.67 4.75 -24.34
C ALA A 690 0.65 6.14 -25.00
N VAL A 691 -0.55 6.72 -25.18
CA VAL A 691 -0.75 8.10 -25.64
C VAL A 691 -0.03 9.10 -24.74
N ALA A 692 -0.24 9.00 -23.42
CA ALA A 692 0.38 9.90 -22.45
C ALA A 692 1.92 9.81 -22.47
N ARG A 693 2.48 8.60 -22.51
CA ARG A 693 3.94 8.40 -22.58
C ARG A 693 4.54 8.82 -23.93
N ALA A 694 3.77 8.73 -25.01
CA ALA A 694 4.17 9.20 -26.32
C ALA A 694 4.08 10.72 -26.46
N GLU A 695 3.58 11.42 -25.43
CA GLU A 695 3.38 12.88 -25.41
C GLU A 695 2.53 13.35 -26.61
N ILE A 696 1.55 12.52 -27.02
CA ILE A 696 0.63 12.87 -28.11
C ILE A 696 -0.37 13.92 -27.60
N PRO A 697 -0.55 15.06 -28.30
CA PRO A 697 -1.40 16.16 -27.86
C PRO A 697 -2.87 15.83 -28.10
N VAL A 698 -3.43 14.92 -27.31
CA VAL A 698 -4.83 14.50 -27.45
C VAL A 698 -5.78 15.56 -26.92
N ARG A 699 -6.87 15.83 -27.65
CA ARG A 699 -7.95 16.69 -27.18
C ARG A 699 -8.70 16.05 -26.02
N PHE A 700 -9.20 16.86 -25.10
CA PHE A 700 -9.97 16.37 -23.96
C PHE A 700 -11.47 16.69 -24.06
N SER A 701 -12.30 15.93 -23.35
CA SER A 701 -13.74 16.21 -23.22
C SER A 701 -14.00 17.42 -22.33
N GLU A 702 -15.09 18.14 -22.57
CA GLU A 702 -15.54 19.23 -21.70
C GLU A 702 -16.19 18.69 -20.42
N GLY A 703 -16.05 19.42 -19.31
CA GLY A 703 -16.69 19.12 -18.02
C GLY A 703 -15.70 18.97 -16.85
N PHE A 704 -16.22 18.64 -15.66
CA PHE A 704 -15.42 18.53 -14.43
C PHE A 704 -14.38 17.40 -14.45
N HIS A 705 -14.48 16.47 -15.41
CA HIS A 705 -13.60 15.32 -15.58
C HIS A 705 -13.21 15.19 -17.06
N PRO A 706 -12.24 15.99 -17.53
CA PRO A 706 -11.76 15.89 -18.90
C PRO A 706 -11.10 14.54 -19.13
N HIS A 707 -11.58 13.80 -20.12
CA HIS A 707 -10.99 12.55 -20.56
C HIS A 707 -10.41 12.71 -21.96
N PRO A 708 -9.28 12.03 -22.27
CA PRO A 708 -8.75 12.02 -23.63
C PRO A 708 -9.84 11.57 -24.61
N ARG A 709 -10.03 12.32 -25.71
CA ARG A 709 -11.01 12.04 -26.76
C ARG A 709 -10.54 10.86 -27.60
N ILE A 710 -10.72 9.68 -27.04
CA ILE A 710 -10.46 8.39 -27.68
C ILE A 710 -11.75 7.58 -27.65
N LYS A 711 -12.23 7.17 -28.82
CA LYS A 711 -13.40 6.30 -28.97
C LYS A 711 -12.94 4.93 -29.41
N PHE A 712 -13.30 3.93 -28.63
CA PHE A 712 -12.98 2.54 -28.92
C PHE A 712 -14.15 1.87 -29.62
N GLY A 713 -13.84 0.84 -30.40
CA GLY A 713 -14.86 -0.01 -30.98
C GLY A 713 -15.53 -0.95 -29.98
N ASP A 714 -16.11 -2.04 -30.50
CA ASP A 714 -16.83 -3.00 -29.68
C ASP A 714 -15.94 -3.66 -28.61
N ALA A 715 -16.59 -4.14 -27.55
CA ALA A 715 -15.91 -4.82 -26.46
C ALA A 715 -15.21 -6.09 -26.98
N LEU A 716 -13.91 -6.19 -26.72
CA LEU A 716 -13.07 -7.30 -27.15
C LEU A 716 -13.21 -8.50 -26.20
N LYS A 717 -13.40 -9.70 -26.75
CA LYS A 717 -13.39 -10.94 -25.97
C LYS A 717 -11.99 -11.22 -25.39
N VAL A 718 -11.94 -11.69 -24.15
CA VAL A 718 -10.69 -12.12 -23.49
C VAL A 718 -10.31 -13.51 -24.00
N GLY A 719 -9.02 -13.73 -24.26
CA GLY A 719 -8.48 -15.01 -24.70
C GLY A 719 -8.47 -15.23 -26.21
N GLN A 720 -9.08 -14.33 -26.99
CA GLN A 720 -9.07 -14.38 -28.46
C GLN A 720 -8.07 -13.37 -29.02
N GLU A 721 -7.30 -13.80 -30.02
CA GLU A 721 -6.50 -12.88 -30.82
C GLU A 721 -7.39 -12.11 -31.78
N ILE A 722 -7.00 -10.87 -32.05
CA ILE A 722 -7.71 -9.95 -32.93
C ILE A 722 -6.72 -9.46 -33.97
N GLU A 723 -7.00 -9.77 -35.22
CA GLU A 723 -6.21 -9.33 -36.37
C GLU A 723 -6.46 -7.85 -36.66
N GLU A 724 -7.73 -7.44 -36.64
CA GLU A 724 -8.11 -6.07 -36.99
C GLU A 724 -9.22 -5.56 -36.05
N ALA A 725 -8.94 -4.45 -35.40
CA ALA A 725 -9.91 -3.65 -34.67
C ALA A 725 -9.59 -2.16 -34.81
N LEU A 726 -10.56 -1.31 -34.45
CA LEU A 726 -10.50 0.12 -34.68
C LEU A 726 -10.68 0.92 -33.39
N PHE A 727 -9.97 2.04 -33.30
CA PHE A 727 -10.28 3.14 -32.40
C PHE A 727 -10.07 4.48 -33.10
N ILE A 728 -10.67 5.53 -32.58
CA ILE A 728 -10.47 6.91 -33.05
C ILE A 728 -9.78 7.70 -31.95
N ILE A 729 -8.83 8.53 -32.35
CA ILE A 729 -8.15 9.50 -31.49
C ILE A 729 -8.29 10.89 -32.11
N GLU A 730 -8.61 11.89 -31.29
CA GLU A 730 -8.66 13.29 -31.70
C GLU A 730 -7.45 14.03 -31.09
N ILE A 731 -6.64 14.69 -31.91
CA ILE A 731 -5.44 15.41 -31.46
C ILE A 731 -5.52 16.90 -31.78
N GLU A 732 -4.69 17.68 -31.09
CA GLU A 732 -4.46 19.10 -31.30
C GLU A 732 -3.30 19.33 -32.26
N GLY A 733 -3.53 20.16 -33.29
CA GLY A 733 -2.53 20.48 -34.29
C GLY A 733 -2.29 19.36 -35.32
N PRO A 734 -1.49 19.65 -36.36
CA PRO A 734 -1.20 18.68 -37.42
C PRO A 734 -0.19 17.62 -36.93
N MET A 735 -0.44 16.35 -37.25
CA MET A 735 0.52 15.26 -37.07
C MET A 735 0.47 14.30 -38.26
N GLU A 736 1.63 13.86 -38.73
CA GLU A 736 1.68 12.84 -39.79
C GLU A 736 1.25 11.46 -39.26
N PRO A 737 0.40 10.70 -39.98
CA PRO A 737 -0.04 9.37 -39.57
C PRO A 737 1.11 8.41 -39.24
N THR A 738 2.21 8.47 -39.99
CA THR A 738 3.40 7.62 -39.79
C THR A 738 4.08 7.89 -38.45
N ILE A 739 4.20 9.16 -38.07
CA ILE A 739 4.74 9.57 -36.76
C ILE A 739 3.85 9.05 -35.63
N LEU A 740 2.53 9.16 -35.77
CA LEU A 740 1.59 8.65 -34.78
C LEU A 740 1.74 7.13 -34.59
N ILE A 741 1.91 6.38 -35.68
CA ILE A 741 2.17 4.93 -35.66
C ILE A 741 3.46 4.60 -34.93
N GLU A 742 4.56 5.26 -35.28
CA GLU A 742 5.88 5.03 -34.68
C GLU A 742 5.85 5.32 -33.18
N HIS A 743 5.30 6.47 -32.79
CA HIS A 743 5.21 6.90 -31.39
C HIS A 743 4.37 5.93 -30.55
N LEU A 744 3.17 5.55 -31.02
CA LEU A 744 2.30 4.65 -30.27
C LEU A 744 2.85 3.22 -30.20
N ASN A 745 3.36 2.68 -31.31
CA ASN A 745 3.93 1.33 -31.32
C ASN A 745 5.15 1.21 -30.41
N GLY A 746 5.98 2.26 -30.29
CA GLY A 746 7.07 2.29 -29.31
C GLY A 746 6.59 2.31 -27.86
N GLN A 747 5.32 2.66 -27.62
CA GLN A 747 4.75 2.74 -26.28
C GLN A 747 3.85 1.58 -25.89
N PHE A 748 3.25 0.86 -26.83
CA PHE A 748 2.33 -0.24 -26.55
C PHE A 748 2.99 -1.43 -25.84
N PRO A 749 2.23 -2.19 -25.02
CA PRO A 749 2.69 -3.45 -24.49
C PRO A 749 2.83 -4.50 -25.61
N GLU A 750 3.61 -5.55 -25.32
CA GLU A 750 3.77 -6.68 -26.23
C GLU A 750 2.42 -7.29 -26.62
N GLY A 751 2.24 -7.50 -27.93
CA GLY A 751 1.01 -8.06 -28.48
C GLY A 751 -0.02 -7.04 -28.96
N ILE A 752 0.15 -5.74 -28.68
CA ILE A 752 -0.66 -4.68 -29.31
C ILE A 752 0.18 -4.00 -30.40
N ARG A 753 -0.38 -3.88 -31.60
CA ARG A 753 0.30 -3.19 -32.70
C ARG A 753 -0.67 -2.38 -33.55
N LEU A 754 -0.33 -1.12 -33.80
CA LEU A 754 -1.00 -0.25 -34.75
C LEU A 754 -0.43 -0.49 -36.16
N HIS A 755 -1.32 -0.77 -37.11
CA HIS A 755 -0.99 -1.10 -38.50
C HIS A 755 -1.16 0.08 -39.44
N SER A 756 -2.28 0.79 -39.30
CA SER A 756 -2.61 1.92 -40.16
C SER A 756 -3.31 3.02 -39.36
N VAL A 757 -3.07 4.25 -39.80
CA VAL A 757 -3.68 5.47 -39.27
C VAL A 757 -4.10 6.29 -40.48
N ARG A 758 -5.36 6.72 -40.52
CA ARG A 758 -5.86 7.61 -41.57
C ARG A 758 -6.62 8.79 -40.97
N PRO A 759 -6.43 10.02 -41.50
CA PRO A 759 -7.23 11.16 -41.08
C PRO A 759 -8.70 10.95 -41.47
N ILE A 760 -9.61 11.47 -40.67
CA ILE A 760 -11.05 11.43 -40.89
C ILE A 760 -11.69 12.80 -40.59
N ASP A 761 -12.75 13.12 -41.31
CA ASP A 761 -13.38 14.46 -41.25
C ASP A 761 -14.20 14.71 -39.98
N SER A 762 -14.61 13.66 -39.25
CA SER A 762 -15.44 13.84 -38.04
C SER A 762 -15.29 12.73 -36.99
N PHE A 763 -14.99 13.14 -35.74
CA PHE A 763 -15.00 12.34 -34.52
C PHE A 763 -16.39 11.75 -34.15
N LEU A 764 -17.48 12.25 -34.74
CA LEU A 764 -18.86 11.82 -34.47
C LEU A 764 -19.35 10.68 -35.38
N SER A 765 -18.58 10.31 -36.40
CA SER A 765 -19.04 9.41 -37.48
C SER A 765 -18.69 7.92 -37.30
N LEU A 766 -18.93 7.31 -36.11
CA LEU A 766 -18.63 5.87 -35.90
C LEU A 766 -19.81 4.91 -36.07
N GLN A 767 -21.05 5.28 -35.72
CA GLN A 767 -22.17 4.33 -35.81
C GLN A 767 -22.40 3.80 -37.24
N LYS A 768 -22.11 4.59 -38.27
CA LYS A 768 -22.24 4.22 -39.69
C LYS A 768 -21.04 3.46 -40.28
N LEU A 769 -19.85 3.57 -39.70
CA LEU A 769 -18.62 2.96 -40.21
C LEU A 769 -18.31 1.62 -39.53
N MET A 770 -18.60 1.50 -38.23
CA MET A 770 -18.38 0.28 -37.46
C MET A 770 -19.32 -0.87 -37.84
N SER A 771 -20.56 -0.55 -38.23
CA SER A 771 -21.54 -1.52 -38.74
C SER A 771 -21.19 -2.08 -40.13
N ARG A 772 -20.34 -1.39 -40.92
CA ARG A 772 -19.92 -1.83 -42.25
C ARG A 772 -18.70 -2.76 -42.24
N SER A 773 -17.90 -2.76 -41.18
CA SER A 773 -16.73 -3.65 -41.04
C SER A 773 -17.11 -5.12 -40.76
N MET A 774 -18.36 -5.40 -40.37
CA MET A 774 -18.86 -6.77 -40.18
C MET A 774 -19.40 -7.40 -41.48
N ALA A 775 -19.53 -6.65 -42.57
CA ALA A 775 -20.14 -7.13 -43.82
C ALA A 775 -19.12 -7.65 -44.86
N ALA A 776 -17.83 -7.72 -44.53
CA ALA A 776 -16.78 -8.09 -45.50
C ALA A 776 -15.89 -9.27 -45.06
N HIS A 777 -16.28 -10.03 -44.04
CA HIS A 777 -15.62 -11.30 -43.64
C HIS A 777 -16.64 -12.44 -43.61
N ASP A 778 -17.34 -12.61 -44.73
CA ASP A 778 -17.84 -13.91 -45.17
C ASP A 778 -17.14 -14.17 -46.49
N ILE A 779 -16.09 -15.00 -46.49
CA ILE A 779 -15.67 -15.90 -47.57
C ILE A 779 -14.60 -16.86 -47.00
N SER A 780 -15.03 -18.14 -46.92
CA SER A 780 -14.28 -19.41 -46.86
C SER A 780 -13.40 -19.75 -45.64
N ILE A 781 -14.05 -20.51 -44.72
CA ILE A 781 -13.66 -21.80 -44.07
C ILE A 781 -12.18 -22.05 -43.78
#